data_AF-A0A0S9Q9Y8-F1
#
_entry.id   AF-A0A0S9Q9Y8-F1
#
_cell.length_a   1.000
_cell.length_b   1.000
_cell.length_c   1.000
_cell.angle_alpha   90.00
_cell.angle_beta   90.00
_cell.angle_gamma   90.00
#
_symmetry.space_group_name_H-M   'P 1'
#
loop_
_entity.id
_entity.type
_entity.pdbx_description
1 polymer ?
#
loop_
_entity_poly.entity_id
_entity_poly.type
_entity_poly.pdbx_seq_one_letter_code
_entity_poly.pdbx_strand_id
1 'polypeptide(L)'
;MAVMIAVMAVVLFGVSALAVDLGNAWSRGRAVQKQADVTATSAGWRLPMRVSVPAAAPAAIAADAARYLNANRAPGQPVATGSALLDGQRANGEVSFEHADGTACADVCVQMEVVAPAAHVEFGLAGVLGRTAVDVQRVATVRVVSPLPSPADMVPFWLPDGCALGPAAADTTGGNSLAATTTTTVAPSPTPSPTPTATAGATGSPTATASPSATTTTTTTTATTTTTTTTTTVASPGIPVGSHRITSPRTLSVTVGQQLSVSQLQVDSIPSNTDRASIRFYSPDGSTYVDYAAQDVGKTNPLVVPTFTVGGEVSATPGTWRVYALIQAKGNARLEISANHLDYVVVGPSPSPTPTPSPTPTASPTPTASPSLSPSAGPSPTQSPSPTATPTPTPEPAPSPTGVPVGCVGQDRGNFGQLDSPRRDGLTGQRRLAANIAGGLDHQLVPYSFAVGQTVTKECGSGSSWISGAVPDDQPLDGRNCILGDTGNDGPALYDGFVSGTGSRPGRLDVRNGATTCPGRGDLVVGSVRLNNDVLSCFLRNGATLDSLTRTGVSATMLAPEVVDSPRLVWLPVVYATDRAQKRFQPILDFVPGFLTDETQSSAASASNGLAINGNSVKALQVFVFDKAALPVDAQAPTVAYDADLGPSIVRLVG
;
A
#
# COMPACT_ATOMS: atom_id res chain seq x y z
N MET A 1 33.86 -34.84 54.64
CA MET A 1 33.17 -33.55 54.39
C MET A 1 34.01 -32.55 53.60
N ALA A 2 35.24 -32.23 54.02
CA ALA A 2 36.08 -31.23 53.34
C ALA A 2 36.30 -31.47 51.84
N VAL A 3 36.58 -32.71 51.43
CA VAL A 3 36.78 -33.06 50.00
C VAL A 3 35.52 -32.84 49.17
N MET A 4 34.34 -33.21 49.68
CA MET A 4 33.07 -32.98 48.97
C MET A 4 32.75 -31.49 48.84
N ILE A 5 33.01 -30.69 49.89
CA ILE A 5 32.83 -29.23 49.85
C ILE A 5 33.77 -28.60 48.83
N ALA A 6 35.03 -29.04 48.78
CA ALA A 6 36.01 -28.56 47.81
C ALA A 6 35.60 -28.88 46.36
N VAL A 7 35.13 -30.10 46.08
CA VAL A 7 34.64 -30.50 44.76
C VAL A 7 33.41 -29.69 44.35
N MET A 8 32.44 -29.52 45.26
CA MET A 8 31.25 -28.70 45.02
C MET A 8 31.59 -27.23 44.75
N ALA A 9 32.54 -26.65 45.49
CA ALA A 9 32.99 -25.29 45.26
C ALA A 9 33.63 -25.11 43.88
N VAL A 10 34.50 -26.03 43.46
CA VAL A 10 35.13 -26.00 42.12
C VAL A 10 34.09 -26.10 41.01
N VAL A 11 33.09 -26.99 41.16
CA VAL A 11 31.98 -27.09 40.20
C VAL A 11 31.18 -25.78 40.14
N LEU A 12 30.86 -25.19 41.30
CA LEU A 12 30.08 -23.95 41.37
C LEU A 12 30.83 -22.76 40.74
N PHE A 13 32.14 -22.66 40.98
CA PHE A 13 32.99 -21.65 40.32
C PHE A 13 33.11 -21.91 38.81
N GLY A 14 33.24 -23.17 38.38
CA GLY A 14 33.28 -23.52 36.96
C GLY A 14 31.98 -23.19 36.22
N VAL A 15 30.82 -23.41 36.84
CA VAL A 15 29.51 -23.03 36.27
C VAL A 15 29.34 -21.51 36.24
N SER A 16 29.78 -20.81 37.30
CA SER A 16 29.71 -19.35 37.36
C SER A 16 30.61 -18.69 36.32
N ALA A 17 31.82 -19.22 36.12
CA ALA A 17 32.77 -18.84 35.07
C ALA A 17 32.13 -18.93 33.68
N LEU A 18 31.57 -20.10 33.36
CA LEU A 18 30.92 -20.36 32.09
C LEU A 18 29.73 -19.40 31.87
N ALA A 19 28.96 -19.10 32.91
CA ALA A 19 27.84 -18.17 32.82
C ALA A 19 28.28 -16.75 32.47
N VAL A 20 29.40 -16.26 33.03
CA VAL A 20 29.97 -14.95 32.70
C VAL A 20 30.46 -14.91 31.26
N ASP A 21 31.18 -15.95 30.83
CA ASP A 21 31.73 -16.06 29.48
C ASP A 21 30.62 -16.17 28.41
N LEU A 22 29.57 -16.95 28.68
CA LEU A 22 28.36 -17.01 27.84
C LEU A 22 27.62 -15.67 27.81
N GLY A 23 27.55 -14.96 28.93
CA GLY A 23 26.96 -13.63 29.02
C GLY A 23 27.70 -12.61 28.13
N ASN A 24 29.03 -12.66 28.11
CA ASN A 24 29.85 -11.83 27.24
C ASN A 24 29.65 -12.18 25.76
N ALA A 25 29.64 -13.47 25.41
CA ALA A 25 29.36 -13.94 24.05
C ALA A 25 27.95 -13.53 23.56
N TRP A 26 26.95 -13.60 24.43
CA TRP A 26 25.58 -13.18 24.10
C TRP A 26 25.47 -11.67 23.92
N SER A 27 26.11 -10.89 24.79
CA SER A 27 26.22 -9.43 24.65
C SER A 27 26.89 -9.06 23.32
N ARG A 28 27.97 -9.75 22.95
CA ARG A 28 28.61 -9.62 21.63
C ARG A 28 27.64 -9.90 20.50
N GLY A 29 26.88 -10.98 20.59
CA GLY A 29 25.91 -11.36 19.57
C GLY A 29 24.86 -10.28 19.30
N ARG A 30 24.43 -9.52 20.32
CA ARG A 30 23.52 -8.39 20.13
C ARG A 30 24.17 -7.22 19.39
N ALA A 31 25.44 -6.93 19.69
CA ALA A 31 26.18 -5.89 18.97
C ALA A 31 26.39 -6.25 17.50
N VAL A 32 26.75 -7.51 17.22
CA VAL A 32 26.91 -8.03 15.83
C VAL A 32 25.58 -8.05 15.09
N GLN A 33 24.47 -8.39 15.76
CA GLN A 33 23.13 -8.31 15.15
C GLN A 33 22.79 -6.87 14.76
N LYS A 34 22.95 -5.90 15.68
CA LYS A 34 22.71 -4.48 15.39
C LYS A 34 23.52 -4.01 14.18
N GLN A 35 24.78 -4.42 14.09
CA GLN A 35 25.66 -4.09 12.97
C GLN A 35 25.16 -4.68 11.64
N ALA A 36 24.69 -5.93 11.64
CA ALA A 36 24.10 -6.56 10.45
C ALA A 36 22.83 -5.82 10.03
N ASP A 37 21.91 -5.56 10.96
CA ASP A 37 20.62 -4.90 10.68
C ASP A 37 20.81 -3.48 10.11
N VAL A 38 21.70 -2.70 10.73
CA VAL A 38 22.02 -1.33 10.27
C VAL A 38 22.64 -1.37 8.88
N THR A 39 23.57 -2.29 8.63
CA THR A 39 24.20 -2.43 7.31
C THR A 39 23.18 -2.83 6.24
N ALA A 40 22.38 -3.88 6.50
CA ALA A 40 21.38 -4.34 5.56
C ALA A 40 20.40 -3.22 5.18
N THR A 41 19.89 -2.49 6.18
CA THR A 41 18.95 -1.40 5.90
C THR A 41 19.61 -0.20 5.22
N SER A 42 20.87 0.12 5.58
CA SER A 42 21.56 1.32 5.07
C SER A 42 22.24 1.11 3.71
N ALA A 43 22.48 -0.13 3.28
CA ALA A 43 22.94 -0.44 1.93
C ALA A 43 21.78 -0.90 1.02
N GLY A 44 20.70 -1.41 1.60
CA GLY A 44 19.52 -1.91 0.89
C GLY A 44 18.78 -0.89 0.03
N TRP A 45 18.93 0.42 0.28
CA TRP A 45 18.31 1.46 -0.57
C TRP A 45 18.82 1.45 -2.02
N ARG A 46 19.99 0.85 -2.28
CA ARG A 46 20.54 0.68 -3.63
C ARG A 46 19.90 -0.47 -4.39
N LEU A 47 19.08 -1.27 -3.72
CA LEU A 47 18.29 -2.29 -4.40
C LEU A 47 17.19 -1.62 -5.23
N PRO A 48 16.89 -2.18 -6.40
CA PRO A 48 17.37 -3.45 -6.88
C PRO A 48 18.76 -3.30 -7.48
N MET A 49 19.52 -4.36 -7.38
CA MET A 49 20.82 -4.40 -8.02
C MET A 49 20.64 -4.25 -9.52
N ARG A 50 21.36 -3.32 -10.15
CA ARG A 50 21.43 -3.22 -11.61
C ARG A 50 22.87 -3.19 -12.06
N VAL A 51 23.33 -4.24 -12.75
CA VAL A 51 24.70 -4.35 -13.25
C VAL A 51 25.01 -3.25 -14.27
N SER A 52 23.99 -2.82 -15.02
CA SER A 52 24.08 -1.73 -15.98
C SER A 52 24.16 -0.33 -15.36
N VAL A 53 23.85 -0.18 -14.06
CA VAL A 53 23.85 1.11 -13.36
C VAL A 53 24.99 1.13 -12.34
N PRO A 54 26.06 1.93 -12.55
CA PRO A 54 27.23 1.93 -11.68
C PRO A 54 26.92 2.18 -10.19
N ALA A 55 25.88 2.97 -9.90
CA ALA A 55 25.44 3.26 -8.53
C ALA A 55 24.68 2.09 -7.86
N ALA A 56 24.08 1.18 -8.63
CA ALA A 56 23.33 0.03 -8.14
C ALA A 56 24.04 -1.30 -8.43
N ALA A 57 25.29 -1.26 -8.88
CA ALA A 57 26.10 -2.44 -9.14
C ALA A 57 26.54 -3.11 -7.82
N PRO A 58 26.74 -4.45 -7.81
CA PRO A 58 27.07 -5.20 -6.59
C PRO A 58 28.29 -4.65 -5.85
N ALA A 59 29.33 -4.24 -6.58
CA ALA A 59 30.52 -3.63 -5.98
C ALA A 59 30.23 -2.32 -5.23
N ALA A 60 29.30 -1.51 -5.72
CA ALA A 60 28.91 -0.26 -5.07
C ALA A 60 28.07 -0.51 -3.82
N ILE A 61 27.19 -1.52 -3.86
CA ILE A 61 26.41 -1.96 -2.70
C ILE A 61 27.34 -2.54 -1.62
N ALA A 62 28.28 -3.41 -2.01
CA ALA A 62 29.25 -4.00 -1.10
C ALA A 62 30.20 -2.95 -0.49
N ALA A 63 30.59 -1.91 -1.24
CA ALA A 63 31.40 -0.81 -0.71
C ALA A 63 30.64 -0.03 0.39
N ASP A 64 29.35 0.26 0.17
CA ASP A 64 28.51 0.89 1.19
C ASP A 64 28.29 -0.04 2.38
N ALA A 65 28.03 -1.33 2.15
CA ALA A 65 27.89 -2.32 3.20
C ALA A 65 29.14 -2.39 4.08
N ALA A 66 30.33 -2.43 3.47
CA ALA A 66 31.60 -2.39 4.19
C ALA A 66 31.77 -1.12 5.04
N ARG A 67 31.35 0.04 4.51
CA ARG A 67 31.36 1.30 5.26
C ARG A 67 30.48 1.22 6.52
N TYR A 68 29.27 0.70 6.41
CA TYR A 68 28.35 0.58 7.55
C TYR A 68 28.76 -0.50 8.55
N LEU A 69 29.29 -1.64 8.08
CA LEU A 69 29.88 -2.67 8.93
C LEU A 69 31.03 -2.09 9.75
N ASN A 70 31.93 -1.33 9.12
CA ASN A 70 33.08 -0.75 9.83
C ASN A 70 32.66 0.38 10.79
N ALA A 71 31.68 1.21 10.42
CA ALA A 71 31.16 2.26 11.29
C ALA A 71 30.46 1.71 12.54
N ASN A 72 29.85 0.53 12.44
CA ASN A 72 29.13 -0.14 13.53
C ASN A 72 29.87 -1.38 14.06
N ARG A 73 31.20 -1.43 13.88
CA ARG A 73 32.02 -2.61 14.16
C ARG A 73 31.94 -3.02 15.63
N ALA A 74 31.60 -4.28 15.88
CA ALA A 74 31.74 -4.88 17.19
C ALA A 74 33.22 -5.19 17.47
N PRO A 75 33.72 -4.99 18.70
CA PRO A 75 35.08 -5.41 19.04
C PRO A 75 35.33 -6.91 18.75
N GLY A 76 36.56 -7.26 18.38
CA GLY A 76 36.94 -8.63 18.02
C GLY A 76 36.65 -9.03 16.56
N GLN A 77 36.13 -8.12 15.73
CA GLN A 77 35.88 -8.38 14.29
C GLN A 77 37.04 -7.93 13.41
N PRO A 78 37.28 -8.51 12.23
CA PRO A 78 38.14 -7.91 11.21
C PRO A 78 37.50 -6.64 10.60
N VAL A 79 38.29 -5.89 9.83
CA VAL A 79 37.78 -4.77 9.01
C VAL A 79 37.22 -5.35 7.72
N ALA A 80 35.97 -5.02 7.38
CA ALA A 80 35.35 -5.45 6.13
C ALA A 80 35.78 -4.54 4.97
N THR A 81 36.01 -5.11 3.79
CA THR A 81 36.23 -4.34 2.55
C THR A 81 35.20 -4.77 1.51
N GLY A 82 34.82 -3.87 0.60
CA GLY A 82 33.79 -4.19 -0.40
C GLY A 82 34.14 -5.41 -1.26
N SER A 83 35.42 -5.65 -1.54
CA SER A 83 35.88 -6.85 -2.26
C SER A 83 35.81 -8.12 -1.43
N ALA A 84 36.08 -8.02 -0.12
CA ALA A 84 35.99 -9.15 0.80
C ALA A 84 34.53 -9.57 1.06
N LEU A 85 33.58 -8.65 0.92
CA LEU A 85 32.16 -8.96 1.06
C LEU A 85 31.54 -9.63 -0.19
N LEU A 86 32.34 -9.94 -1.21
CA LEU A 86 31.88 -10.55 -2.46
C LEU A 86 32.77 -11.75 -2.88
N ASP A 87 33.62 -12.23 -1.97
CA ASP A 87 34.59 -13.30 -2.26
C ASP A 87 34.07 -14.70 -1.88
N GLY A 88 32.86 -14.78 -1.30
CA GLY A 88 32.22 -16.01 -0.85
C GLY A 88 32.69 -16.48 0.54
N GLN A 89 33.56 -15.74 1.22
CA GLN A 89 34.04 -16.05 2.55
C GLN A 89 33.14 -15.41 3.61
N ARG A 90 32.32 -16.22 4.28
CA ARG A 90 31.43 -15.69 5.32
C ARG A 90 32.18 -15.19 6.56
N ALA A 91 33.40 -15.65 6.87
CA ALA A 91 34.09 -15.36 8.14
C ALA A 91 34.50 -13.87 8.30
N ASN A 92 34.91 -13.23 7.21
CA ASN A 92 35.25 -11.81 7.09
C ASN A 92 34.02 -10.93 6.74
N GLY A 93 32.83 -11.52 6.74
CA GLY A 93 31.57 -10.89 6.34
C GLY A 93 31.30 -11.11 4.85
N GLU A 94 30.03 -11.14 4.47
CA GLU A 94 29.59 -11.43 3.10
C GLU A 94 28.32 -10.64 2.78
N VAL A 95 28.14 -10.29 1.51
CA VAL A 95 26.89 -9.77 0.99
C VAL A 95 26.46 -10.61 -0.20
N SER A 96 25.32 -11.28 -0.08
CA SER A 96 24.73 -12.05 -1.19
C SER A 96 23.44 -11.38 -1.68
N PHE A 97 23.16 -11.56 -2.97
CA PHE A 97 22.00 -10.99 -3.64
C PHE A 97 21.10 -12.08 -4.18
N GLU A 98 19.80 -11.92 -3.98
CA GLU A 98 18.79 -12.90 -4.36
C GLU A 98 17.60 -12.25 -5.07
N HIS A 99 16.90 -13.08 -5.87
CA HIS A 99 15.57 -12.79 -6.35
C HIS A 99 14.55 -12.87 -5.19
N ALA A 100 13.30 -12.51 -5.49
CA ALA A 100 12.17 -12.56 -4.56
C ALA A 100 11.92 -13.96 -3.97
N ASP A 101 12.29 -15.01 -4.70
CA ASP A 101 12.11 -16.43 -4.35
C ASP A 101 13.31 -17.03 -3.59
N GLY A 102 14.31 -16.21 -3.24
CA GLY A 102 15.54 -16.63 -2.56
C GLY A 102 16.57 -17.30 -3.48
N THR A 103 16.35 -17.34 -4.79
CA THR A 103 17.37 -17.84 -5.73
C THR A 103 18.45 -16.79 -5.97
N ALA A 104 19.71 -17.23 -6.14
CA ALA A 104 20.82 -16.33 -6.42
C ALA A 104 20.60 -15.56 -7.73
N CYS A 105 20.87 -14.27 -7.73
CA CYS A 105 20.66 -13.39 -8.88
C CYS A 105 21.96 -12.69 -9.29
N ALA A 106 22.07 -12.39 -10.59
CA ALA A 106 23.20 -11.65 -11.14
C ALA A 106 22.81 -10.23 -11.59
N ASP A 107 21.53 -9.93 -11.77
CA ASP A 107 20.99 -8.62 -12.12
C ASP A 107 19.52 -8.53 -11.69
N VAL A 108 19.02 -7.31 -11.43
CA VAL A 108 17.65 -7.04 -10.94
C VAL A 108 17.33 -7.78 -9.64
N CYS A 109 18.32 -7.86 -8.75
CA CYS A 109 18.19 -8.47 -7.44
C CYS A 109 17.36 -7.58 -6.52
N VAL A 110 16.37 -8.13 -5.84
CA VAL A 110 15.46 -7.37 -4.97
C VAL A 110 15.70 -7.66 -3.49
N GLN A 111 16.54 -8.65 -3.19
CA GLN A 111 16.90 -9.08 -1.86
C GLN A 111 18.42 -9.04 -1.68
N MET A 112 18.86 -8.64 -0.49
CA MET A 112 20.26 -8.66 -0.07
C MET A 112 20.37 -9.25 1.34
N GLU A 113 21.18 -10.29 1.48
CA GLU A 113 21.60 -10.83 2.77
C GLU A 113 22.96 -10.24 3.14
N VAL A 114 23.09 -9.73 4.36
CA VAL A 114 24.33 -9.21 4.93
C VAL A 114 24.74 -10.11 6.08
N VAL A 115 25.90 -10.74 5.93
CA VAL A 115 26.59 -11.48 6.97
C VAL A 115 27.64 -10.57 7.60
N ALA A 116 27.49 -10.24 8.88
CA ALA A 116 28.49 -9.44 9.58
C ALA A 116 29.78 -10.26 9.80
N PRO A 117 30.97 -9.63 9.80
CA PRO A 117 32.21 -10.33 10.11
C PRO A 117 32.15 -11.03 11.48
N ALA A 118 32.74 -12.20 11.61
CA ALA A 118 32.74 -12.93 12.87
C ALA A 118 33.47 -12.14 13.97
N ALA A 119 32.86 -12.02 15.15
CA ALA A 119 33.46 -11.35 16.30
C ALA A 119 34.05 -12.37 17.27
N HIS A 120 35.35 -12.31 17.49
CA HIS A 120 36.05 -13.18 18.43
C HIS A 120 35.80 -12.75 19.87
N VAL A 121 35.34 -13.68 20.71
CA VAL A 121 35.13 -13.48 22.15
C VAL A 121 36.01 -14.45 22.91
N GLU A 122 37.07 -13.94 23.53
CA GLU A 122 37.90 -14.71 24.44
C GLU A 122 37.14 -15.01 25.75
N PHE A 123 37.26 -16.26 26.21
CA PHE A 123 36.75 -16.69 27.49
C PHE A 123 37.83 -16.51 28.56
N GLY A 124 37.50 -15.79 29.62
CA GLY A 124 38.45 -15.51 30.68
C GLY A 124 38.60 -16.71 31.61
N LEU A 125 37.49 -17.13 32.22
CA LEU A 125 37.50 -18.04 33.36
C LEU A 125 37.17 -19.49 32.95
N ALA A 126 36.46 -19.70 31.83
CA ALA A 126 36.26 -21.00 31.20
C ALA A 126 37.48 -21.52 30.41
N GLY A 127 38.51 -20.68 30.18
CA GLY A 127 39.79 -21.10 29.61
C GLY A 127 40.46 -22.23 30.40
N VAL A 128 40.22 -22.29 31.71
CA VAL A 128 40.68 -23.37 32.61
C VAL A 128 40.05 -24.73 32.28
N LEU A 129 38.91 -24.75 31.57
CA LEU A 129 38.19 -25.94 31.14
C LEU A 129 38.44 -26.30 29.66
N GLY A 130 39.43 -25.68 29.01
CA GLY A 130 39.86 -26.01 27.64
C GLY A 130 39.07 -25.33 26.52
N ARG A 131 38.15 -24.40 26.83
CA ARG A 131 37.48 -23.54 25.86
C ARG A 131 38.01 -22.11 26.03
N THR A 132 38.78 -21.63 25.07
CA THR A 132 39.44 -20.32 25.17
C THR A 132 38.70 -19.19 24.47
N ALA A 133 37.81 -19.49 23.52
CA ALA A 133 37.04 -18.47 22.81
C ALA A 133 35.80 -19.02 22.08
N VAL A 134 34.98 -18.11 21.58
CA VAL A 134 33.89 -18.37 20.62
C VAL A 134 33.80 -17.23 19.60
N ASP A 135 33.54 -17.59 18.35
CA ASP A 135 33.23 -16.61 17.30
C ASP A 135 31.72 -16.41 17.21
N VAL A 136 31.29 -15.15 17.19
CA VAL A 136 29.88 -14.78 17.11
C VAL A 136 29.63 -14.02 15.82
N GLN A 137 28.74 -14.57 15.00
CA GLN A 137 28.34 -14.01 13.72
C GLN A 137 26.82 -13.89 13.63
N ARG A 138 26.34 -12.89 12.90
CA ARG A 138 24.92 -12.64 12.65
C ARG A 138 24.67 -12.25 11.21
N VAL A 139 23.42 -12.41 10.82
CA VAL A 139 22.92 -12.20 9.47
C VAL A 139 21.70 -11.28 9.55
N ALA A 140 21.54 -10.43 8.56
CA ALA A 140 20.35 -9.62 8.35
C ALA A 140 20.01 -9.60 6.86
N THR A 141 18.72 -9.71 6.54
CA THR A 141 18.23 -9.67 5.16
C THR A 141 17.35 -8.46 4.96
N VAL A 142 17.54 -7.76 3.86
CA VAL A 142 16.68 -6.67 3.41
C VAL A 142 16.11 -7.03 2.04
N ARG A 143 14.85 -6.66 1.82
CA ARG A 143 14.18 -6.87 0.55
C ARG A 143 13.40 -5.62 0.17
N VAL A 144 13.46 -5.25 -1.10
CA VAL A 144 12.62 -4.21 -1.67
C VAL A 144 11.40 -4.88 -2.30
N VAL A 145 10.23 -4.39 -1.93
CA VAL A 145 8.94 -4.87 -2.41
C VAL A 145 8.25 -3.73 -3.16
N SER A 146 7.62 -4.06 -4.28
CA SER A 146 6.70 -3.15 -4.99
C SER A 146 5.27 -3.54 -4.65
N PRO A 147 4.34 -2.59 -4.52
CA PRO A 147 2.91 -2.91 -4.43
C PRO A 147 2.33 -3.36 -5.78
N LEU A 148 3.12 -3.33 -6.87
CA LEU A 148 2.67 -3.74 -8.19
C LEU A 148 2.78 -5.25 -8.38
N PRO A 149 1.81 -5.86 -9.10
CA PRO A 149 1.91 -7.27 -9.44
C PRO A 149 3.08 -7.57 -10.36
N SER A 150 3.57 -8.81 -10.32
CA SER A 150 4.49 -9.32 -11.33
C SER A 150 3.77 -9.46 -12.68
N PRO A 151 4.43 -9.24 -13.83
CA PRO A 151 3.82 -9.45 -15.15
C PRO A 151 3.22 -10.85 -15.33
N ALA A 152 3.84 -11.88 -14.75
CA ALA A 152 3.40 -13.28 -14.84
C ALA A 152 2.05 -13.54 -14.15
N ASP A 153 1.76 -12.78 -13.09
CA ASP A 153 0.52 -12.89 -12.34
C ASP A 153 -0.58 -11.98 -12.90
N MET A 154 -0.22 -10.99 -13.73
CA MET A 154 -1.16 -10.20 -14.49
C MET A 154 -1.77 -11.03 -15.61
N VAL A 155 -3.08 -11.18 -15.57
CA VAL A 155 -3.85 -11.83 -16.64
C VAL A 155 -4.45 -10.76 -17.56
N PRO A 156 -4.68 -11.08 -18.84
CA PRO A 156 -5.19 -10.12 -19.81
C PRO A 156 -6.70 -9.91 -19.65
N PHE A 157 -7.14 -9.51 -18.47
CA PHE A 157 -8.52 -9.12 -18.17
C PHE A 157 -8.52 -7.82 -17.38
N TRP A 158 -9.55 -7.00 -17.53
CA TRP A 158 -9.69 -5.74 -16.79
C TRP A 158 -11.05 -5.66 -16.09
N LEU A 159 -11.08 -4.91 -14.99
CA LEU A 159 -12.23 -4.70 -14.11
C LEU A 159 -12.77 -3.27 -14.21
N PRO A 160 -14.08 -3.06 -14.37
CA PRO A 160 -14.65 -1.76 -14.05
C PRO A 160 -14.52 -1.50 -12.53
N ASP A 161 -14.25 -0.25 -12.17
CA ASP A 161 -14.12 0.29 -10.81
C ASP A 161 -15.28 -0.08 -9.87
N GLY A 162 -16.48 -0.31 -10.43
CA GLY A 162 -17.65 -0.80 -9.70
C GLY A 162 -17.59 -2.27 -9.24
N CYS A 163 -16.60 -3.06 -9.65
CA CYS A 163 -16.48 -4.44 -9.18
C CYS A 163 -15.06 -4.93 -8.94
N ALA A 164 -14.31 -4.05 -8.29
CA ALA A 164 -13.04 -4.36 -7.66
C ALA A 164 -13.15 -5.28 -6.42
N LEU A 165 -14.35 -5.70 -5.99
CA LEU A 165 -14.57 -6.57 -4.83
C LEU A 165 -15.78 -7.50 -5.04
N GLY A 166 -15.62 -8.78 -4.68
CA GLY A 166 -16.65 -9.82 -4.71
C GLY A 166 -16.64 -10.70 -5.97
N PRO A 167 -17.69 -11.55 -6.13
CA PRO A 167 -17.82 -12.43 -7.28
C PRO A 167 -17.93 -11.66 -8.60
N ALA A 168 -17.20 -12.16 -9.59
CA ALA A 168 -16.97 -11.59 -10.89
C ALA A 168 -17.14 -12.67 -11.97
N ALA A 169 -17.72 -12.33 -13.14
CA ALA A 169 -17.94 -13.30 -14.21
C ALA A 169 -17.75 -12.70 -15.61
N ALA A 170 -17.08 -13.45 -16.47
CA ALA A 170 -16.92 -13.19 -17.89
C ALA A 170 -17.69 -14.26 -18.69
N ASP A 171 -18.63 -13.82 -19.54
CA ASP A 171 -19.39 -14.68 -20.45
C ASP A 171 -18.82 -14.54 -21.87
N THR A 172 -18.64 -15.66 -22.58
CA THR A 172 -18.12 -15.70 -23.95
C THR A 172 -19.23 -15.85 -25.00
N THR A 173 -20.49 -16.00 -24.57
CA THR A 173 -21.62 -16.36 -25.46
C THR A 173 -22.34 -15.16 -26.10
N GLY A 174 -21.82 -13.95 -25.96
CA GLY A 174 -22.37 -12.78 -26.67
C GLY A 174 -23.73 -12.29 -26.15
N GLY A 175 -24.10 -12.66 -24.91
CA GLY A 175 -25.22 -12.09 -24.17
C GLY A 175 -26.36 -13.06 -23.86
N ASN A 176 -26.96 -12.85 -22.67
CA ASN A 176 -28.20 -13.44 -22.14
C ASN A 176 -28.18 -14.84 -21.50
N SER A 177 -27.19 -15.23 -20.67
CA SER A 177 -27.41 -16.42 -19.81
C SER A 177 -26.78 -16.46 -18.42
N LEU A 178 -26.66 -15.33 -17.71
CA LEU A 178 -26.60 -15.38 -16.24
C LEU A 178 -28.00 -15.09 -15.68
N ALA A 179 -28.73 -16.16 -15.37
CA ALA A 179 -29.94 -16.07 -14.57
C ALA A 179 -29.55 -15.45 -13.22
N ALA A 180 -30.12 -14.28 -12.92
CA ALA A 180 -30.02 -13.66 -11.62
C ALA A 180 -30.47 -14.66 -10.56
N THR A 181 -29.54 -15.17 -9.74
CA THR A 181 -29.89 -15.83 -8.49
C THR A 181 -30.58 -14.77 -7.65
N THR A 182 -31.90 -14.90 -7.54
CA THR A 182 -32.78 -13.96 -6.88
C THR A 182 -32.49 -14.01 -5.38
N THR A 183 -31.65 -13.11 -4.88
CA THR A 183 -31.66 -12.78 -3.46
C THR A 183 -32.98 -12.06 -3.21
N THR A 184 -33.90 -12.76 -2.53
CA THR A 184 -35.17 -12.20 -2.09
C THR A 184 -34.88 -11.12 -1.07
N THR A 185 -34.68 -9.87 -1.52
CA THR A 185 -34.74 -8.71 -0.65
C THR A 185 -36.20 -8.55 -0.22
N VAL A 186 -36.45 -8.81 1.07
CA VAL A 186 -37.67 -8.35 1.73
C VAL A 186 -37.67 -6.82 1.63
N ALA A 187 -38.44 -6.29 0.70
CA ALA A 187 -38.73 -4.87 0.62
C ALA A 187 -39.51 -4.44 1.89
N PRO A 188 -39.13 -3.36 2.59
CA PRO A 188 -40.04 -2.76 3.55
C PRO A 188 -41.24 -2.18 2.79
N SER A 189 -42.43 -2.68 3.14
CA SER A 189 -43.72 -2.20 2.66
C SER A 189 -43.90 -0.68 2.90
N PRO A 190 -44.46 0.08 1.94
CA PRO A 190 -44.68 1.52 2.10
C PRO A 190 -45.83 1.77 3.07
N THR A 191 -45.56 2.47 4.17
CA THR A 191 -46.60 2.98 5.07
C THR A 191 -46.63 4.51 4.96
N PRO A 192 -47.84 5.11 4.84
CA PRO A 192 -48.06 6.30 4.04
C PRO A 192 -47.64 7.61 4.73
N SER A 193 -47.22 8.55 3.88
CA SER A 193 -47.05 9.96 4.20
C SER A 193 -48.41 10.63 4.46
N PRO A 194 -48.63 11.27 5.62
CA PRO A 194 -49.67 12.26 5.75
C PRO A 194 -49.11 13.65 5.43
N THR A 195 -49.55 14.21 4.31
CA THR A 195 -49.64 15.65 4.07
C THR A 195 -50.51 16.30 5.17
N PRO A 196 -50.15 17.52 5.63
CA PRO A 196 -51.21 18.50 5.80
C PRO A 196 -50.86 19.90 5.27
N THR A 197 -51.75 20.32 4.39
CA THR A 197 -52.12 21.68 3.97
C THR A 197 -52.44 22.59 5.16
N ALA A 198 -52.01 23.85 5.09
CA ALA A 198 -52.37 24.90 6.04
C ALA A 198 -53.79 25.47 5.77
N THR A 199 -54.59 25.70 6.82
CA THR A 199 -55.71 26.68 6.84
C THR A 199 -55.95 27.15 8.29
N ALA A 200 -56.25 28.45 8.42
CA ALA A 200 -56.30 29.25 9.64
C ALA A 200 -57.45 28.95 10.62
N GLY A 201 -57.27 29.35 11.89
CA GLY A 201 -58.33 29.47 12.90
C GLY A 201 -57.79 29.79 14.29
N ALA A 202 -58.38 30.77 14.97
CA ALA A 202 -57.82 31.55 16.07
C ALA A 202 -58.06 31.00 17.51
N THR A 203 -57.42 31.71 18.47
CA THR A 203 -57.73 31.91 19.91
C THR A 203 -56.97 31.09 20.97
N GLY A 204 -56.33 31.80 21.91
CA GLY A 204 -55.94 31.31 23.25
C GLY A 204 -54.49 31.56 23.72
N SER A 205 -54.26 32.67 24.43
CA SER A 205 -53.08 33.02 25.27
C SER A 205 -53.37 32.67 26.76
N PRO A 206 -52.48 32.78 27.78
CA PRO A 206 -51.01 33.00 27.87
C PRO A 206 -50.29 31.89 28.70
N THR A 207 -48.96 31.81 28.85
CA THR A 207 -48.20 32.49 29.92
C THR A 207 -46.69 32.27 29.76
N ALA A 208 -45.95 33.34 30.00
CA ALA A 208 -44.52 33.56 29.76
C ALA A 208 -43.57 32.83 30.73
N THR A 209 -42.27 32.78 30.38
CA THR A 209 -41.21 33.42 31.17
C THR A 209 -39.88 33.53 30.38
N ALA A 210 -39.47 34.80 30.19
CA ALA A 210 -38.12 35.38 30.10
C ALA A 210 -37.09 35.03 28.99
N SER A 211 -36.95 36.02 28.09
CA SER A 211 -35.74 36.52 27.38
C SER A 211 -34.70 37.13 28.39
N PRO A 212 -33.47 37.62 28.05
CA PRO A 212 -32.94 38.14 26.76
C PRO A 212 -31.54 37.58 26.36
N SER A 213 -31.08 37.57 25.10
CA SER A 213 -30.78 38.64 24.12
C SER A 213 -29.68 39.63 24.54
N ALA A 214 -28.49 39.53 23.92
CA ALA A 214 -27.57 40.64 23.60
C ALA A 214 -26.49 40.09 22.64
N THR A 215 -26.52 40.42 21.35
CA THR A 215 -25.90 41.60 20.72
C THR A 215 -24.38 41.52 20.66
N THR A 216 -23.91 41.17 19.47
CA THR A 216 -22.54 41.24 18.98
C THR A 216 -22.06 42.69 18.97
N THR A 217 -20.90 42.96 19.58
CA THR A 217 -20.13 44.19 19.33
C THR A 217 -18.65 43.86 19.33
N THR A 218 -18.03 44.17 18.20
CA THR A 218 -16.62 44.00 17.87
C THR A 218 -15.77 44.90 18.77
N THR A 219 -14.76 44.34 19.43
CA THR A 219 -13.66 45.13 20.01
C THR A 219 -12.34 44.42 19.76
N THR A 220 -11.47 45.09 19.01
CA THR A 220 -10.08 44.72 18.77
C THR A 220 -9.30 44.89 20.06
N THR A 221 -8.66 43.83 20.57
CA THR A 221 -7.61 43.97 21.59
C THR A 221 -6.57 42.87 21.41
N THR A 222 -5.34 43.31 21.15
CA THR A 222 -4.12 42.52 21.14
C THR A 222 -3.91 41.90 22.52
N ALA A 223 -3.88 40.56 22.60
CA ALA A 223 -3.50 39.84 23.81
C ALA A 223 -2.72 38.57 23.45
N THR A 224 -1.43 38.60 23.77
CA THR A 224 -0.53 37.45 23.90
C THR A 224 -1.19 36.40 24.80
N THR A 225 -1.44 35.19 24.28
CA THR A 225 -1.95 34.09 25.12
C THR A 225 -1.15 32.82 24.88
N THR A 226 -0.38 32.48 25.91
CA THR A 226 0.27 31.22 26.19
C THR A 226 -0.72 30.06 26.05
N THR A 227 -0.34 29.01 25.31
CA THR A 227 -1.19 27.84 25.08
C THR A 227 -1.31 27.02 26.36
N THR A 228 -2.53 26.97 26.91
CA THR A 228 -2.91 26.08 28.02
C THR A 228 -3.07 24.66 27.50
N THR A 229 -2.31 23.74 28.07
CA THR A 229 -2.38 22.29 27.85
C THR A 229 -3.74 21.75 28.27
N THR A 230 -4.53 21.24 27.33
CA THR A 230 -5.76 20.49 27.65
C THR A 230 -5.42 19.00 27.72
N THR A 231 -5.52 18.43 28.92
CA THR A 231 -5.35 17.00 29.18
C THR A 231 -6.62 16.26 28.76
N THR A 232 -6.66 15.75 27.52
CA THR A 232 -7.69 14.80 27.08
C THR A 232 -7.02 13.46 26.78
N THR A 233 -7.21 12.50 27.67
CA THR A 233 -6.78 11.11 27.52
C THR A 233 -7.73 10.37 26.60
N VAL A 234 -7.36 10.12 25.33
CA VAL A 234 -7.97 9.03 24.51
C VAL A 234 -6.96 8.41 23.53
N ALA A 235 -6.85 7.08 23.67
CA ALA A 235 -6.48 6.02 22.73
C ALA A 235 -5.16 6.10 21.95
N SER A 236 -4.15 5.40 22.47
CA SER A 236 -3.20 4.63 21.65
C SER A 236 -3.50 3.13 21.86
N PRO A 237 -3.52 2.29 20.82
CA PRO A 237 -3.71 0.85 20.98
C PRO A 237 -2.49 0.24 21.69
N GLY A 238 -2.63 -0.07 22.99
CA GLY A 238 -1.75 -1.00 23.69
C GLY A 238 -0.40 -0.48 24.22
N ILE A 239 -0.05 0.81 24.09
CA ILE A 239 1.21 1.36 24.65
C ILE A 239 0.95 2.11 25.98
N PRO A 240 1.67 1.79 27.07
CA PRO A 240 1.57 2.51 28.34
C PRO A 240 2.00 3.97 28.26
N VAL A 241 1.37 4.83 29.07
CA VAL A 241 1.74 6.26 29.19
C VAL A 241 2.85 6.44 30.23
N GLY A 242 3.94 7.11 29.82
CA GLY A 242 5.08 7.45 30.66
C GLY A 242 4.96 8.84 31.30
N SER A 243 5.93 9.19 32.15
CA SER A 243 5.96 10.50 32.85
C SER A 243 6.58 11.63 32.03
N HIS A 244 7.26 11.30 30.93
CA HIS A 244 7.93 12.26 30.05
C HIS A 244 6.92 13.06 29.22
N ARG A 245 7.34 14.25 28.81
CA ARG A 245 6.50 15.20 28.07
C ARG A 245 7.22 15.68 26.81
N ILE A 246 6.45 15.99 25.77
CA ILE A 246 6.95 16.55 24.51
C ILE A 246 6.57 18.03 24.42
N THR A 247 7.50 18.89 24.03
CA THR A 247 7.29 20.33 23.86
C THR A 247 7.88 20.83 22.54
N SER A 248 7.29 21.87 21.97
CA SER A 248 7.78 22.54 20.76
C SER A 248 7.75 24.05 20.95
N PRO A 249 8.80 24.78 20.55
CA PRO A 249 8.80 26.25 20.58
C PRO A 249 8.00 26.87 19.42
N ARG A 250 7.53 26.06 18.46
CA ARG A 250 6.78 26.52 17.28
C ARG A 250 5.53 25.67 17.06
N THR A 251 4.49 26.29 16.52
CA THR A 251 3.33 25.58 15.98
C THR A 251 3.75 24.75 14.78
N LEU A 252 3.35 23.49 14.77
CA LEU A 252 3.65 22.57 13.67
C LEU A 252 2.47 22.55 12.71
N SER A 253 2.62 23.19 11.56
CA SER A 253 1.58 23.20 10.53
C SER A 253 2.19 23.21 9.13
N VAL A 254 1.60 22.45 8.22
CA VAL A 254 2.03 22.36 6.83
C VAL A 254 0.82 22.34 5.91
N THR A 255 0.96 22.89 4.71
CA THR A 255 -0.04 22.71 3.65
C THR A 255 0.06 21.30 3.09
N VAL A 256 -1.08 20.70 2.73
CA VAL A 256 -1.11 19.36 2.14
C VAL A 256 -0.09 19.21 1.00
N GLY A 257 0.71 18.15 1.04
CA GLY A 257 1.71 17.82 0.01
C GLY A 257 3.03 18.62 0.07
N GLN A 258 3.19 19.55 1.01
CA GLN A 258 4.46 20.24 1.24
C GLN A 258 5.29 19.53 2.32
N GLN A 259 6.61 19.71 2.28
CA GLN A 259 7.51 19.21 3.33
C GLN A 259 7.67 20.26 4.43
N LEU A 260 7.80 19.81 5.69
CA LEU A 260 8.11 20.70 6.81
C LEU A 260 9.34 20.21 7.57
N SER A 261 10.35 21.06 7.68
CA SER A 261 11.48 20.82 8.58
C SER A 261 11.09 21.16 10.01
N VAL A 262 10.89 20.12 10.81
CA VAL A 262 10.61 20.21 12.25
C VAL A 262 11.92 20.31 12.98
N SER A 263 12.07 21.34 13.82
CA SER A 263 13.28 21.62 14.58
C SER A 263 12.96 22.03 16.00
N GLN A 264 13.92 21.88 16.90
CA GLN A 264 13.84 22.31 18.30
C GLN A 264 12.74 21.64 19.13
N LEU A 265 12.27 20.45 18.73
CA LEU A 265 11.42 19.64 19.60
C LEU A 265 12.20 19.22 20.84
N GLN A 266 11.54 19.25 21.99
CA GLN A 266 12.13 18.89 23.28
C GLN A 266 11.33 17.78 23.93
N VAL A 267 12.03 16.84 24.57
CA VAL A 267 11.44 15.82 25.43
C VAL A 267 11.94 16.04 26.85
N ASP A 268 11.02 16.38 27.74
CA ASP A 268 11.25 16.73 29.13
C ASP A 268 10.90 15.56 30.06
N SER A 269 11.43 15.59 31.28
CA SER A 269 11.11 14.63 32.34
C SER A 269 11.40 13.17 31.95
N ILE A 270 12.48 12.97 31.20
CA ILE A 270 12.93 11.66 30.74
C ILE A 270 13.44 10.85 31.95
N PRO A 271 12.90 9.64 32.20
CA PRO A 271 13.42 8.74 33.22
C PRO A 271 14.92 8.44 33.05
N SER A 272 15.64 8.33 34.16
CA SER A 272 17.09 8.10 34.15
C SER A 272 17.50 6.75 33.55
N ASN A 273 16.55 5.82 33.40
CA ASN A 273 16.72 4.51 32.79
C ASN A 273 16.29 4.46 31.33
N THR A 274 16.14 5.59 30.63
CA THR A 274 15.81 5.59 29.21
C THR A 274 17.06 5.41 28.34
N ASP A 275 17.00 4.46 27.40
CA ASP A 275 18.06 4.18 26.42
C ASP A 275 17.78 4.84 25.05
N ARG A 276 16.51 5.00 24.66
CA ARG A 276 16.14 5.61 23.37
C ARG A 276 14.93 6.51 23.48
N ALA A 277 14.88 7.51 22.59
CA ALA A 277 13.70 8.34 22.36
C ALA A 277 13.37 8.44 20.86
N SER A 278 12.09 8.42 20.52
CA SER A 278 11.59 8.66 19.17
C SER A 278 10.33 9.53 19.15
N ILE A 279 9.97 10.07 17.99
CA ILE A 279 8.78 10.90 17.82
C ILE A 279 7.78 10.20 16.90
N ARG A 280 6.58 9.92 17.39
CA ARG A 280 5.53 9.24 16.63
C ARG A 280 4.41 10.20 16.28
N PHE A 281 4.02 10.19 15.02
CA PHE A 281 2.89 10.91 14.47
C PHE A 281 1.76 9.92 14.27
N TYR A 282 0.63 10.13 14.93
CA TYR A 282 -0.60 9.42 14.65
C TYR A 282 -1.47 10.22 13.70
N SER A 283 -1.98 9.51 12.71
CA SER A 283 -2.95 10.03 11.74
C SER A 283 -4.18 10.63 12.45
N PRO A 284 -4.90 11.57 11.81
CA PRO A 284 -6.07 12.22 12.42
C PRO A 284 -7.16 11.22 12.86
N ASP A 285 -7.32 10.12 12.12
CA ASP A 285 -8.24 9.01 12.41
C ASP A 285 -7.66 7.97 13.39
N GLY A 286 -6.35 8.05 13.69
CA GLY A 286 -5.65 7.18 14.62
C GLY A 286 -5.36 5.77 14.08
N SER A 287 -5.58 5.53 12.80
CA SER A 287 -5.46 4.19 12.17
C SER A 287 -4.01 3.82 11.85
N THR A 288 -3.19 4.82 11.55
CA THR A 288 -1.79 4.68 11.14
C THR A 288 -0.86 5.58 11.96
N TYR A 289 0.42 5.22 12.00
CA TYR A 289 1.45 6.05 12.62
C TYR A 289 2.75 6.08 11.82
N VAL A 290 3.53 7.14 12.00
CA VAL A 290 4.87 7.33 11.42
C VAL A 290 5.85 7.71 12.53
N ASP A 291 7.00 7.03 12.60
CA ASP A 291 8.06 7.34 13.56
C ASP A 291 9.20 8.14 12.92
N TYR A 292 9.62 9.20 13.58
CA TYR A 292 10.75 10.03 13.23
C TYR A 292 11.78 10.01 14.35
N ALA A 293 13.04 9.77 13.96
CA ALA A 293 14.26 9.72 14.79
C ALA A 293 14.24 8.70 15.93
N ALA A 294 15.29 7.87 16.07
CA ALA A 294 15.50 7.03 17.25
C ALA A 294 16.87 7.38 17.85
N GLN A 295 16.89 8.28 18.83
CA GLN A 295 18.13 8.78 19.41
C GLN A 295 18.53 8.03 20.67
N ASP A 296 19.83 7.83 20.85
CA ASP A 296 20.42 7.50 22.13
C ASP A 296 20.40 8.75 23.03
N VAL A 297 19.65 8.69 24.12
CA VAL A 297 19.29 9.86 24.94
C VAL A 297 20.39 10.30 25.90
N GLY A 298 21.48 9.52 26.04
CA GLY A 298 22.71 9.90 26.74
C GLY A 298 22.52 10.81 27.97
N LYS A 299 21.75 10.39 28.98
CA LYS A 299 21.46 11.17 30.23
C LYS A 299 21.06 12.65 30.05
N THR A 300 20.64 13.10 28.85
CA THR A 300 20.25 14.49 28.61
C THR A 300 18.77 14.69 28.91
N ASN A 301 18.46 15.73 29.68
CA ASN A 301 17.09 16.13 30.03
C ASN A 301 17.06 17.66 30.23
N PRO A 302 16.38 18.45 29.38
CA PRO A 302 15.60 18.00 28.22
C PRO A 302 16.47 17.40 27.11
N LEU A 303 15.93 16.38 26.43
CA LEU A 303 16.47 15.95 25.15
C LEU A 303 16.02 16.93 24.08
N VAL A 304 16.98 17.51 23.35
CA VAL A 304 16.69 18.29 22.15
C VAL A 304 16.73 17.36 20.96
N VAL A 305 15.58 17.14 20.33
CA VAL A 305 15.45 16.32 19.13
C VAL A 305 16.07 17.06 17.94
N PRO A 306 16.97 16.43 17.17
CA PRO A 306 17.55 17.00 15.97
C PRO A 306 16.48 17.39 14.97
N THR A 307 16.82 18.35 14.12
CA THR A 307 15.96 18.72 13.00
C THR A 307 15.73 17.52 12.08
N PHE A 308 14.45 17.25 11.76
CA PHE A 308 14.04 16.26 10.77
C PHE A 308 12.99 16.85 9.84
N THR A 309 12.86 16.29 8.64
CA THR A 309 11.88 16.74 7.65
C THR A 309 10.71 15.76 7.62
N VAL A 310 9.51 16.30 7.83
CA VAL A 310 8.24 15.59 7.66
C VAL A 310 7.85 15.68 6.19
N GLY A 311 7.74 14.51 5.53
CA GLY A 311 7.41 14.39 4.13
C GLY A 311 5.92 14.13 3.85
N GLY A 312 5.65 13.70 2.62
CA GLY A 312 4.29 13.42 2.13
C GLY A 312 3.56 12.32 2.91
N GLU A 313 4.27 11.45 3.60
CA GLU A 313 3.71 10.39 4.45
C GLU A 313 2.80 10.90 5.58
N VAL A 314 3.08 12.09 6.10
CA VAL A 314 2.22 12.79 7.06
C VAL A 314 1.49 13.93 6.37
N SER A 315 2.17 14.70 5.51
CA SER A 315 1.58 15.90 4.91
C SER A 315 0.59 15.62 3.77
N ALA A 316 0.45 14.39 3.27
CA ALA A 316 -0.57 14.04 2.29
C ALA A 316 -1.98 13.88 2.89
N THR A 317 -2.09 13.66 4.21
CA THR A 317 -3.39 13.49 4.88
C THR A 317 -3.76 14.78 5.62
N PRO A 318 -4.76 15.55 5.15
CA PRO A 318 -5.24 16.72 5.85
C PRO A 318 -5.81 16.36 7.22
N GLY A 319 -5.69 17.28 8.18
CA GLY A 319 -6.21 17.11 9.53
C GLY A 319 -5.16 17.30 10.60
N THR A 320 -5.57 17.10 11.85
CA THR A 320 -4.68 17.27 13.01
C THR A 320 -4.06 15.93 13.38
N TRP A 321 -2.78 15.79 13.08
CA TRP A 321 -1.97 14.66 13.50
C TRP A 321 -1.51 14.84 14.94
N ARG A 322 -1.53 13.76 15.72
CA ARG A 322 -1.10 13.78 17.13
C ARG A 322 0.33 13.28 17.25
N VAL A 323 1.21 14.11 17.78
CA VAL A 323 2.64 13.84 17.88
C VAL A 323 3.02 13.50 19.31
N TYR A 324 3.53 12.29 19.55
CA TYR A 324 3.99 11.82 20.86
C TYR A 324 5.51 11.59 20.85
N ALA A 325 6.14 11.75 22.01
CA ALA A 325 7.48 11.19 22.22
C ALA A 325 7.36 9.77 22.78
N LEU A 326 8.04 8.80 22.18
CA LEU A 326 8.19 7.46 22.71
C LEU A 326 9.55 7.37 23.37
N ILE A 327 9.58 6.79 24.56
CA ILE A 327 10.83 6.43 25.22
C ILE A 327 10.90 4.92 25.40
N GLN A 328 12.10 4.38 25.32
CA GLN A 328 12.38 2.99 25.58
C GLN A 328 13.25 2.85 26.83
N ALA A 329 12.76 2.14 27.83
CA ALA A 329 13.50 1.88 29.05
C ALA A 329 14.58 0.81 28.83
N LYS A 330 15.69 0.98 29.54
CA LYS A 330 16.86 0.11 29.54
C LYS A 330 16.52 -1.27 30.06
N GLY A 331 16.84 -2.29 29.28
CA GLY A 331 16.82 -3.70 29.69
C GLY A 331 15.49 -4.44 29.54
N ASN A 332 14.36 -3.77 29.29
CA ASN A 332 13.05 -4.45 29.12
C ASN A 332 12.36 -4.20 27.76
N ALA A 333 12.96 -3.37 26.90
CA ALA A 333 12.44 -2.98 25.59
C ALA A 333 11.02 -2.37 25.59
N ARG A 334 10.45 -2.08 26.76
CA ARG A 334 9.10 -1.55 26.91
C ARG A 334 9.08 -0.10 26.43
N LEU A 335 8.14 0.18 25.52
CA LEU A 335 7.89 1.52 25.01
C LEU A 335 6.84 2.22 25.89
N GLU A 336 7.08 3.50 26.17
CA GLU A 336 6.12 4.38 26.84
C GLU A 336 5.90 5.62 25.97
N ILE A 337 4.64 6.01 25.78
CA ILE A 337 4.28 7.27 25.09
C ILE A 337 4.27 8.43 26.08
N SER A 338 4.53 9.65 25.60
CA SER A 338 4.53 10.86 26.44
C SER A 338 3.15 11.13 27.04
N ALA A 339 3.15 11.74 28.23
CA ALA A 339 1.95 12.13 28.96
C ALA A 339 1.08 13.18 28.23
N ASN A 340 1.64 13.81 27.20
CA ASN A 340 0.96 14.75 26.31
C ASN A 340 1.34 14.49 24.85
N HIS A 341 0.62 15.14 23.94
CA HIS A 341 0.96 15.21 22.52
C HIS A 341 1.11 16.67 22.08
N LEU A 342 1.69 16.86 20.90
CA LEU A 342 1.59 18.08 20.11
C LEU A 342 0.65 17.86 18.94
N ASP A 343 0.07 18.95 18.46
CA ASP A 343 -0.74 18.94 17.24
C ASP A 343 0.14 19.33 16.05
N TYR A 344 0.13 18.49 15.03
CA TYR A 344 0.70 18.76 13.72
C TYR A 344 -0.45 18.94 12.72
N VAL A 345 -0.71 20.19 12.35
CA VAL A 345 -1.88 20.54 11.54
C VAL A 345 -1.52 20.51 10.05
N VAL A 346 -2.06 19.52 9.34
CA VAL A 346 -2.02 19.51 7.88
C VAL A 346 -3.24 20.28 7.37
N VAL A 347 -3.01 21.49 6.89
CA VAL A 347 -4.07 22.40 6.44
C VAL A 347 -4.53 21.96 5.05
N GLY A 348 -5.77 21.46 4.99
CA GLY A 348 -6.46 21.16 3.72
C GLY A 348 -6.84 22.43 2.96
N PRO A 349 -7.24 22.32 1.68
CA PRO A 349 -7.73 23.47 0.93
C PRO A 349 -8.96 24.07 1.64
N SER A 350 -8.94 25.38 1.92
CA SER A 350 -10.05 26.09 2.54
C SER A 350 -11.30 25.95 1.66
N PRO A 351 -12.49 25.62 2.22
CA PRO A 351 -13.72 25.59 1.45
C PRO A 351 -14.00 26.98 0.85
N SER A 352 -14.26 27.02 -0.46
CA SER A 352 -14.64 28.23 -1.17
C SER A 352 -16.06 28.65 -0.74
N PRO A 353 -16.34 29.95 -0.48
CA PRO A 353 -17.66 30.38 -0.03
C PRO A 353 -18.74 30.00 -1.05
N THR A 354 -19.82 29.40 -0.55
CA THR A 354 -20.97 28.95 -1.34
C THR A 354 -21.59 30.13 -2.11
N PRO A 355 -21.76 30.07 -3.44
CA PRO A 355 -22.34 31.18 -4.20
C PRO A 355 -23.80 31.40 -3.82
N THR A 356 -24.14 32.65 -3.49
CA THR A 356 -25.50 33.13 -3.20
C THR A 356 -26.42 32.87 -4.41
N PRO A 357 -27.64 32.31 -4.24
CA PRO A 357 -28.51 32.00 -5.37
C PRO A 357 -28.89 33.27 -6.16
N SER A 358 -28.63 33.23 -7.46
CA SER A 358 -28.93 34.30 -8.42
C SER A 358 -30.44 34.46 -8.61
N PRO A 359 -30.99 35.69 -8.65
CA PRO A 359 -32.42 35.93 -8.81
C PRO A 359 -32.95 35.43 -10.18
N THR A 360 -34.14 34.86 -10.15
CA THR A 360 -34.83 34.25 -11.29
C THR A 360 -35.23 35.31 -12.33
N PRO A 361 -34.84 35.18 -13.62
CA PRO A 361 -35.19 36.19 -14.62
C PRO A 361 -36.66 36.12 -15.04
N THR A 362 -37.34 37.26 -14.96
CA THR A 362 -38.70 37.51 -15.48
C THR A 362 -38.75 37.45 -17.01
N ALA A 363 -39.82 36.87 -17.54
CA ALA A 363 -40.05 36.68 -18.97
C ALA A 363 -40.08 38.00 -19.77
N SER A 364 -39.34 38.03 -20.87
CA SER A 364 -39.28 39.15 -21.82
C SER A 364 -40.41 39.05 -22.86
N PRO A 365 -41.13 40.14 -23.20
CA PRO A 365 -42.18 40.13 -24.20
C PRO A 365 -41.66 40.14 -25.65
N THR A 366 -42.48 39.55 -26.52
CA THR A 366 -42.34 39.31 -27.97
C THR A 366 -42.14 40.57 -28.84
N PRO A 367 -41.43 40.45 -29.97
CA PRO A 367 -41.01 41.58 -30.81
C PRO A 367 -42.10 42.07 -31.78
N THR A 368 -42.09 43.38 -32.08
CA THR A 368 -42.88 43.99 -33.15
C THR A 368 -41.96 44.70 -34.16
N ALA A 369 -42.41 44.75 -35.42
CA ALA A 369 -41.64 44.94 -36.64
C ALA A 369 -41.03 46.34 -36.91
N SER A 370 -39.92 46.33 -37.69
CA SER A 370 -39.49 47.16 -38.85
C SER A 370 -40.17 48.53 -39.11
N PRO A 371 -39.53 49.59 -39.67
CA PRO A 371 -38.49 49.52 -40.72
C PRO A 371 -37.38 50.62 -40.78
N SER A 372 -36.40 50.35 -41.65
CA SER A 372 -35.59 51.24 -42.54
C SER A 372 -35.32 52.70 -42.15
N LEU A 373 -34.04 53.11 -42.17
CA LEU A 373 -33.51 54.22 -43.00
C LEU A 373 -31.96 54.34 -42.88
N SER A 374 -31.37 54.95 -43.90
CA SER A 374 -29.94 55.04 -44.27
C SER A 374 -29.18 56.22 -43.58
N PRO A 375 -27.98 56.64 -44.05
CA PRO A 375 -26.66 56.55 -43.41
C PRO A 375 -26.21 57.85 -42.70
N SER A 376 -25.13 57.83 -41.90
CA SER A 376 -24.03 58.82 -41.94
C SER A 376 -23.07 58.65 -40.75
N ALA A 377 -21.82 59.03 -41.00
CA ALA A 377 -20.65 58.95 -40.12
C ALA A 377 -20.70 59.90 -38.91
N GLY A 378 -20.03 59.51 -37.82
CA GLY A 378 -19.70 60.38 -36.69
C GLY A 378 -18.81 59.67 -35.67
N PRO A 379 -17.81 60.35 -35.09
CA PRO A 379 -16.54 59.75 -34.65
C PRO A 379 -16.54 59.14 -33.23
N SER A 380 -15.53 58.28 -33.06
CA SER A 380 -15.00 57.67 -31.84
C SER A 380 -15.05 58.54 -30.57
N PRO A 381 -15.43 57.93 -29.44
CA PRO A 381 -14.62 58.03 -28.24
C PRO A 381 -14.29 56.67 -27.61
N THR A 382 -12.99 56.50 -27.38
CA THR A 382 -12.31 55.71 -26.34
C THR A 382 -13.15 55.27 -25.15
N GLN A 383 -13.18 53.95 -24.90
CA GLN A 383 -13.52 53.29 -23.63
C GLN A 383 -12.43 52.22 -23.39
N SER A 384 -11.57 52.41 -22.38
CA SER A 384 -11.72 51.92 -21.00
C SER A 384 -11.18 50.47 -20.86
N PRO A 385 -10.23 50.21 -19.94
CA PRO A 385 -9.54 48.94 -19.83
C PRO A 385 -10.49 47.79 -19.52
N SER A 386 -10.34 46.70 -20.29
CA SER A 386 -11.03 45.43 -20.09
C SER A 386 -10.81 44.91 -18.66
N PRO A 387 -11.87 44.58 -17.89
CA PRO A 387 -11.71 43.89 -16.63
C PRO A 387 -11.10 42.51 -16.89
N THR A 388 -9.99 42.26 -16.21
CA THR A 388 -9.28 40.98 -16.21
C THR A 388 -10.24 39.86 -15.82
N ALA A 389 -10.29 38.80 -16.63
CA ALA A 389 -11.13 37.63 -16.39
C ALA A 389 -10.87 37.07 -14.98
N THR A 390 -11.94 37.04 -14.18
CA THR A 390 -11.95 36.34 -12.89
C THR A 390 -11.72 34.85 -13.15
N PRO A 391 -10.75 34.19 -12.49
CA PRO A 391 -10.51 32.77 -12.70
C PRO A 391 -11.74 31.97 -12.28
N THR A 392 -12.24 31.17 -13.21
CA THR A 392 -13.30 30.18 -13.01
C THR A 392 -12.89 29.26 -11.84
N PRO A 393 -13.71 29.11 -10.77
CA PRO A 393 -13.36 28.22 -9.67
C PRO A 393 -13.25 26.78 -10.18
N THR A 394 -12.10 26.16 -9.87
CA THR A 394 -11.81 24.76 -10.14
C THR A 394 -12.84 23.88 -9.41
N PRO A 395 -13.47 22.90 -10.09
CA PRO A 395 -14.46 22.04 -9.46
C PRO A 395 -13.86 21.28 -8.28
N GLU A 396 -14.64 21.25 -7.19
CA GLU A 396 -14.39 20.46 -5.98
C GLU A 396 -14.14 18.98 -6.34
N PRO A 397 -13.13 18.32 -5.77
CA PRO A 397 -12.90 16.90 -6.01
C PRO A 397 -14.14 16.12 -5.59
N ALA A 398 -14.71 15.36 -6.53
CA ALA A 398 -15.84 14.50 -6.27
C ALA A 398 -15.53 13.58 -5.07
N PRO A 399 -16.44 13.44 -4.09
CA PRO A 399 -16.26 12.47 -3.04
C PRO A 399 -16.03 11.10 -3.67
N SER A 400 -14.98 10.41 -3.22
CA SER A 400 -14.78 9.00 -3.53
C SER A 400 -16.08 8.26 -3.22
N PRO A 401 -16.69 7.52 -4.17
CA PRO A 401 -18.00 6.92 -3.99
C PRO A 401 -17.93 5.93 -2.81
N THR A 402 -18.43 6.37 -1.67
CA THR A 402 -18.68 5.52 -0.51
C THR A 402 -19.95 4.75 -0.82
N GLY A 403 -19.79 3.65 -1.54
CA GLY A 403 -20.87 2.82 -2.05
C GLY A 403 -20.49 2.16 -3.36
N VAL A 404 -19.40 1.38 -3.38
CA VAL A 404 -19.19 0.40 -4.45
C VAL A 404 -20.23 -0.71 -4.24
N PRO A 405 -21.18 -0.92 -5.16
CA PRO A 405 -22.05 -2.08 -5.08
C PRO A 405 -21.19 -3.34 -5.11
N VAL A 406 -21.35 -4.21 -4.11
CA VAL A 406 -20.63 -5.48 -4.05
C VAL A 406 -21.17 -6.37 -5.17
N GLY A 407 -20.36 -6.58 -6.21
CA GLY A 407 -20.66 -7.47 -7.34
C GLY A 407 -21.22 -6.78 -8.59
N CYS A 408 -20.72 -7.19 -9.76
CA CYS A 408 -21.24 -6.78 -11.06
C CYS A 408 -22.53 -7.54 -11.43
N VAL A 409 -23.61 -7.42 -10.67
CA VAL A 409 -24.84 -8.12 -11.05
C VAL A 409 -25.59 -7.25 -12.07
N GLY A 410 -25.57 -7.62 -13.36
CA GLY A 410 -26.50 -7.07 -14.36
C GLY A 410 -25.92 -6.39 -15.61
N GLN A 411 -24.69 -6.66 -16.06
CA GLN A 411 -24.26 -6.25 -17.41
C GLN A 411 -24.46 -7.41 -18.40
N ASP A 412 -25.35 -7.21 -19.39
CA ASP A 412 -25.78 -8.23 -20.36
C ASP A 412 -24.67 -8.74 -21.31
N ARG A 413 -23.42 -8.26 -21.18
CA ARG A 413 -22.28 -8.60 -22.06
C ARG A 413 -21.03 -9.14 -21.33
N GLY A 414 -21.19 -9.58 -20.08
CA GLY A 414 -20.07 -9.99 -19.24
C GLY A 414 -19.51 -8.80 -18.47
N ASN A 415 -19.01 -9.06 -17.27
CA ASN A 415 -18.67 -8.02 -16.30
C ASN A 415 -17.20 -7.60 -16.34
N PHE A 416 -16.39 -8.32 -17.12
CA PHE A 416 -14.93 -8.16 -17.25
C PHE A 416 -14.53 -8.44 -18.68
N GLY A 417 -13.68 -7.56 -19.25
CA GLY A 417 -13.25 -7.64 -20.63
C GLY A 417 -11.84 -8.19 -20.76
N GLN A 418 -11.54 -8.74 -21.93
CA GLN A 418 -10.20 -9.14 -22.32
C GLN A 418 -9.34 -7.91 -22.59
N LEU A 419 -8.07 -7.96 -22.24
CA LEU A 419 -7.06 -6.96 -22.55
C LEU A 419 -6.37 -7.28 -23.88
N ASP A 420 -6.22 -6.28 -24.75
CA ASP A 420 -5.49 -6.38 -26.02
C ASP A 420 -3.99 -6.06 -25.86
N SER A 421 -3.35 -6.69 -24.87
CA SER A 421 -1.96 -6.37 -24.51
C SER A 421 -0.96 -7.11 -25.43
N PRO A 422 -0.01 -6.40 -26.07
CA PRO A 422 0.99 -6.99 -26.94
C PRO A 422 1.98 -7.88 -26.19
N ARG A 423 2.71 -8.72 -26.94
CA ARG A 423 3.77 -9.57 -26.40
C ARG A 423 5.10 -9.33 -27.11
N ARG A 424 6.20 -9.47 -26.37
CA ARG A 424 7.58 -9.40 -26.90
C ARG A 424 7.86 -10.50 -27.91
N ASP A 425 7.17 -11.64 -27.81
CA ASP A 425 7.28 -12.76 -28.76
C ASP A 425 6.51 -12.53 -30.08
N GLY A 426 5.83 -11.39 -30.22
CA GLY A 426 5.15 -11.00 -31.46
C GLY A 426 3.91 -11.81 -31.80
N LEU A 427 3.41 -12.65 -30.89
CA LEU A 427 2.13 -13.34 -31.07
C LEU A 427 0.99 -12.33 -31.23
N THR A 428 -0.01 -12.67 -32.05
CA THR A 428 -1.18 -11.84 -32.33
C THR A 428 -2.49 -12.61 -32.16
N GLY A 429 -3.62 -11.89 -32.09
CA GLY A 429 -4.96 -12.47 -32.06
C GLY A 429 -5.18 -13.48 -30.93
N GLN A 430 -5.83 -14.60 -31.26
CA GLN A 430 -6.17 -15.68 -30.31
C GLN A 430 -4.93 -16.25 -29.59
N ARG A 431 -3.82 -16.44 -30.31
CA ARG A 431 -2.59 -17.03 -29.75
C ARG A 431 -1.92 -16.11 -28.72
N ARG A 432 -1.97 -14.80 -28.94
CA ARG A 432 -1.50 -13.79 -27.99
C ARG A 432 -2.31 -13.81 -26.71
N LEU A 433 -3.65 -13.84 -26.83
CA LEU A 433 -4.51 -13.94 -25.66
C LEU A 433 -4.19 -15.21 -24.87
N ALA A 434 -4.20 -16.37 -25.55
CA ALA A 434 -3.90 -17.63 -24.90
C ALA A 434 -2.53 -17.61 -24.20
N ALA A 435 -1.51 -16.97 -24.79
CA ALA A 435 -0.18 -16.87 -24.20
C ALA A 435 -0.15 -15.93 -22.98
N ASN A 436 -0.85 -14.79 -23.06
CA ASN A 436 -1.03 -13.86 -21.94
C ASN A 436 -1.81 -14.51 -20.78
N ILE A 437 -2.79 -15.35 -21.07
CA ILE A 437 -3.47 -16.12 -20.03
C ILE A 437 -2.51 -17.17 -19.46
N ALA A 438 -1.91 -18.02 -20.30
CA ALA A 438 -1.10 -19.16 -19.88
C ALA A 438 0.13 -18.77 -19.05
N GLY A 439 0.84 -17.70 -19.44
CA GLY A 439 2.08 -17.28 -18.80
C GLY A 439 2.07 -15.89 -18.16
N GLY A 440 0.92 -15.21 -18.15
CA GLY A 440 0.83 -13.79 -17.78
C GLY A 440 1.35 -12.86 -18.87
N LEU A 441 1.30 -11.56 -18.61
CA LEU A 441 1.93 -10.55 -19.46
C LEU A 441 3.46 -10.69 -19.42
N ASP A 442 4.13 -10.23 -20.48
CA ASP A 442 5.61 -10.25 -20.58
C ASP A 442 6.25 -8.87 -20.44
N HIS A 443 5.45 -7.90 -20.00
CA HIS A 443 5.85 -6.55 -19.63
C HIS A 443 4.92 -6.04 -18.52
N GLN A 444 5.38 -5.03 -17.79
CA GLN A 444 4.70 -4.52 -16.62
C GLN A 444 3.74 -3.37 -16.96
N LEU A 445 2.51 -3.53 -16.48
CA LEU A 445 1.52 -2.46 -16.43
C LEU A 445 1.56 -1.76 -15.07
N VAL A 446 1.25 -0.45 -15.06
CA VAL A 446 1.31 0.38 -13.85
C VAL A 446 0.08 1.29 -13.75
N PRO A 447 -0.38 1.66 -12.54
CA PRO A 447 -1.49 2.60 -12.40
C PRO A 447 -1.13 3.97 -12.97
N TYR A 448 -2.09 4.59 -13.65
CA TYR A 448 -2.01 5.98 -14.05
C TYR A 448 -2.30 6.87 -12.84
N SER A 449 -1.35 7.76 -12.52
CA SER A 449 -1.53 8.76 -11.48
C SER A 449 -1.99 10.09 -12.08
N PHE A 450 -3.22 10.51 -11.78
CA PHE A 450 -3.69 11.84 -12.15
C PHE A 450 -2.96 12.90 -11.33
N ALA A 451 -2.38 13.89 -11.99
CA ALA A 451 -1.74 15.00 -11.29
C ALA A 451 -2.77 15.79 -10.47
N VAL A 452 -2.34 16.37 -9.35
CA VAL A 452 -3.21 17.20 -8.50
C VAL A 452 -3.77 18.37 -9.33
N GLY A 453 -5.10 18.47 -9.40
CA GLY A 453 -5.81 19.48 -10.20
C GLY A 453 -6.05 19.09 -11.66
N GLN A 454 -5.58 17.93 -12.11
CA GLN A 454 -5.95 17.38 -13.42
C GLN A 454 -7.38 16.82 -13.36
N THR A 455 -8.20 17.15 -14.34
CA THR A 455 -9.52 16.54 -14.49
C THR A 455 -9.36 15.04 -14.72
N VAL A 456 -9.99 14.24 -13.87
CA VAL A 456 -10.08 12.79 -14.04
C VAL A 456 -10.83 12.48 -15.33
N THR A 457 -10.21 11.74 -16.22
CA THR A 457 -10.80 11.29 -17.48
C THR A 457 -10.97 9.78 -17.49
N LYS A 458 -12.02 9.30 -18.16
CA LYS A 458 -12.27 7.87 -18.34
C LYS A 458 -11.45 7.24 -19.46
N GLU A 459 -10.71 8.06 -20.20
CA GLU A 459 -9.93 7.69 -21.37
C GLU A 459 -8.58 8.39 -21.28
N CYS A 460 -7.51 7.69 -21.70
CA CYS A 460 -6.18 8.26 -21.84
C CYS A 460 -6.04 9.13 -23.09
N GLY A 461 -6.93 8.93 -24.08
CA GLY A 461 -6.86 9.56 -25.38
C GLY A 461 -6.65 8.57 -26.53
N SER A 462 -6.40 9.10 -27.72
CA SER A 462 -6.09 8.31 -28.92
C SER A 462 -5.28 9.13 -29.92
N GLY A 463 -4.30 8.52 -30.60
CA GLY A 463 -3.55 9.17 -31.68
C GLY A 463 -2.56 10.22 -31.15
N SER A 464 -2.79 11.50 -31.41
CA SER A 464 -1.93 12.61 -30.95
C SER A 464 -2.48 13.37 -29.74
N SER A 465 -3.66 13.00 -29.23
CA SER A 465 -4.32 13.67 -28.10
C SER A 465 -4.34 12.76 -26.89
N TRP A 466 -3.22 12.70 -26.17
CA TRP A 466 -3.05 11.94 -24.93
C TRP A 466 -3.13 12.87 -23.72
N ILE A 467 -3.65 12.36 -22.60
CA ILE A 467 -3.48 13.02 -21.31
C ILE A 467 -2.00 12.97 -20.89
N SER A 468 -1.55 13.97 -20.12
CA SER A 468 -0.13 14.06 -19.73
C SER A 468 0.30 12.81 -18.96
N GLY A 469 1.48 12.25 -19.28
CA GLY A 469 1.99 11.03 -18.63
C GLY A 469 1.28 9.74 -19.03
N ALA A 470 0.32 9.77 -19.96
CA ALA A 470 -0.27 8.55 -20.51
C ALA A 470 0.74 7.82 -21.39
N VAL A 471 0.87 6.52 -21.16
CA VAL A 471 1.74 5.63 -21.90
C VAL A 471 0.88 4.44 -22.36
N PRO A 472 0.46 4.39 -23.64
CA PRO A 472 -0.43 3.35 -24.14
C PRO A 472 0.24 1.98 -24.13
N ASP A 473 -0.52 0.95 -23.78
CA ASP A 473 -0.14 -0.45 -23.91
C ASP A 473 -0.30 -0.95 -25.36
N ASP A 474 0.43 -0.32 -26.29
CA ASP A 474 0.45 -0.66 -27.72
C ASP A 474 1.77 -1.33 -28.14
N GLN A 475 2.72 -1.42 -27.22
CA GLN A 475 3.99 -2.10 -27.37
C GLN A 475 4.38 -2.77 -26.06
N PRO A 476 5.07 -3.92 -26.11
CA PRO A 476 5.36 -4.75 -24.94
C PRO A 476 6.58 -4.23 -24.16
N LEU A 477 6.52 -2.97 -23.70
CA LEU A 477 7.52 -2.32 -22.84
C LEU A 477 6.92 -2.08 -21.47
N ASP A 478 7.77 -2.01 -20.44
CA ASP A 478 7.33 -1.81 -19.06
C ASP A 478 6.84 -0.35 -18.82
N GLY A 479 6.05 -0.14 -17.76
CA GLY A 479 5.56 1.17 -17.36
C GLY A 479 4.32 1.67 -18.12
N ARG A 480 3.61 0.80 -18.84
CA ARG A 480 2.36 1.19 -19.55
C ARG A 480 1.24 1.38 -18.55
N ASN A 481 0.51 2.48 -18.67
CA ASN A 481 -0.52 2.87 -17.70
C ASN A 481 -1.89 3.10 -18.33
N CYS A 482 -2.01 2.78 -19.61
CA CYS A 482 -3.22 2.98 -20.41
C CYS A 482 -3.48 1.71 -21.21
N ILE A 483 -4.62 1.06 -20.99
CA ILE A 483 -4.94 -0.24 -21.57
C ILE A 483 -6.12 -0.20 -22.55
N LEU A 484 -6.09 -1.07 -23.55
CA LEU A 484 -7.19 -1.24 -24.50
C LEU A 484 -7.85 -2.60 -24.27
N GLY A 485 -9.17 -2.61 -24.06
CA GLY A 485 -9.89 -3.82 -23.71
C GLY A 485 -10.97 -4.18 -24.72
N ASP A 486 -11.19 -5.47 -24.99
CA ASP A 486 -12.36 -5.97 -25.70
C ASP A 486 -13.37 -6.55 -24.69
N THR A 487 -14.66 -6.26 -24.84
CA THR A 487 -15.71 -6.88 -24.02
C THR A 487 -16.13 -8.26 -24.55
N GLY A 488 -15.73 -8.62 -25.77
CA GLY A 488 -15.90 -9.96 -26.33
C GLY A 488 -14.78 -10.89 -25.89
N ASN A 489 -15.05 -11.78 -24.94
CA ASN A 489 -14.08 -12.80 -24.52
C ASN A 489 -14.06 -13.96 -25.54
N ASP A 490 -12.87 -14.30 -26.05
CA ASP A 490 -12.68 -15.42 -27.00
C ASP A 490 -12.63 -16.76 -26.23
N GLY A 491 -13.73 -17.52 -26.28
CA GLY A 491 -13.87 -18.80 -25.58
C GLY A 491 -12.80 -19.86 -25.94
N PRO A 492 -12.47 -20.07 -27.22
CA PRO A 492 -11.33 -20.91 -27.61
C PRO A 492 -9.98 -20.41 -27.09
N ALA A 493 -9.68 -19.12 -27.16
CA ALA A 493 -8.45 -18.56 -26.60
C ALA A 493 -8.36 -18.76 -25.08
N LEU A 494 -9.48 -18.60 -24.38
CA LEU A 494 -9.60 -18.87 -22.95
C LEU A 494 -9.34 -20.35 -22.64
N TYR A 495 -9.88 -21.26 -23.44
CA TYR A 495 -9.62 -22.70 -23.29
C TYR A 495 -8.14 -23.01 -23.50
N ASP A 496 -7.52 -22.44 -24.53
CA ASP A 496 -6.08 -22.62 -24.77
C ASP A 496 -5.22 -21.99 -23.68
N GLY A 497 -5.61 -20.83 -23.18
CA GLY A 497 -4.89 -20.12 -22.13
C GLY A 497 -4.97 -20.80 -20.76
N PHE A 498 -6.15 -21.25 -20.34
CA PHE A 498 -6.34 -21.84 -19.01
C PHE A 498 -6.12 -23.35 -18.96
N VAL A 499 -6.47 -24.07 -20.04
CA VAL A 499 -6.55 -25.54 -20.04
C VAL A 499 -5.46 -26.16 -20.91
N SER A 500 -5.51 -25.98 -22.22
CA SER A 500 -4.71 -26.78 -23.15
C SER A 500 -3.24 -26.33 -23.24
N GLY A 501 -2.98 -25.04 -23.01
CA GLY A 501 -1.70 -24.39 -23.24
C GLY A 501 -1.54 -23.88 -24.67
N THR A 502 -0.48 -23.11 -24.91
CA THR A 502 -0.16 -22.57 -26.23
C THR A 502 1.34 -22.61 -26.50
N GLY A 503 1.71 -23.20 -27.65
CA GLY A 503 3.10 -23.43 -28.01
C GLY A 503 3.80 -24.33 -26.97
N SER A 504 4.86 -23.82 -26.35
CA SER A 504 5.58 -24.51 -25.27
C SER A 504 5.01 -24.24 -23.87
N ARG A 505 4.03 -23.33 -23.73
CA ARG A 505 3.49 -22.92 -22.43
C ARG A 505 2.33 -23.84 -22.04
N PRO A 506 2.38 -24.51 -20.88
CA PRO A 506 1.21 -25.21 -20.34
C PRO A 506 0.06 -24.22 -20.09
N GLY A 507 -1.18 -24.70 -20.09
CA GLY A 507 -2.31 -23.86 -19.68
C GLY A 507 -2.10 -23.36 -18.25
N ARG A 508 -2.57 -22.15 -17.93
CA ARG A 508 -2.34 -21.53 -16.61
C ARG A 508 -2.69 -22.47 -15.47
N LEU A 509 -3.83 -23.14 -15.56
CA LEU A 509 -4.33 -24.01 -14.50
C LEU A 509 -3.72 -25.41 -14.54
N ASP A 510 -2.86 -25.74 -15.48
CA ASP A 510 -2.21 -27.05 -15.53
C ASP A 510 -1.42 -27.32 -14.24
N VAL A 511 -1.51 -28.54 -13.72
CA VAL A 511 -0.81 -28.94 -12.49
C VAL A 511 0.71 -28.79 -12.55
N ARG A 512 1.30 -28.68 -13.76
CA ARG A 512 2.70 -28.30 -13.95
C ARG A 512 3.04 -26.91 -13.39
N ASN A 513 2.06 -26.03 -13.27
CA ASN A 513 2.19 -24.71 -12.66
C ASN A 513 1.79 -24.70 -11.17
N GLY A 514 1.33 -25.83 -10.63
CA GLY A 514 0.90 -25.97 -9.24
C GLY A 514 -0.24 -26.97 -9.10
N ALA A 515 -0.01 -28.10 -8.43
CA ALA A 515 -1.05 -29.08 -8.15
C ALA A 515 -2.07 -28.57 -7.12
N THR A 516 -3.24 -29.21 -7.04
CA THR A 516 -4.25 -28.87 -6.02
C THR A 516 -3.69 -29.14 -4.63
N THR A 517 -3.70 -28.12 -3.77
CA THR A 517 -3.25 -28.17 -2.37
C THR A 517 -4.42 -28.22 -1.39
N CYS A 518 -5.62 -27.82 -1.83
CA CYS A 518 -6.75 -27.71 -0.92
C CYS A 518 -7.22 -29.04 -0.34
N PRO A 519 -7.32 -29.17 1.00
CA PRO A 519 -7.74 -30.40 1.66
C PRO A 519 -9.12 -30.87 1.17
N GLY A 520 -9.21 -32.15 0.81
CA GLY A 520 -10.46 -32.77 0.36
C GLY A 520 -10.82 -32.49 -1.12
N ARG A 521 -9.97 -31.78 -1.87
CA ARG A 521 -10.11 -31.62 -3.32
C ARG A 521 -8.98 -32.32 -4.05
N GLY A 522 -9.30 -32.89 -5.21
CA GLY A 522 -8.32 -33.41 -6.16
C GLY A 522 -8.28 -32.56 -7.43
N ASP A 523 -7.24 -32.76 -8.23
CA ASP A 523 -7.08 -32.10 -9.52
C ASP A 523 -8.32 -32.29 -10.41
N LEU A 524 -8.73 -31.22 -11.08
CA LEU A 524 -9.82 -31.25 -12.04
C LEU A 524 -9.32 -31.87 -13.36
N VAL A 525 -10.01 -32.89 -13.85
CA VAL A 525 -9.64 -33.55 -15.12
C VAL A 525 -10.49 -33.00 -16.26
N VAL A 526 -9.85 -32.38 -17.25
CA VAL A 526 -10.50 -31.88 -18.46
C VAL A 526 -9.82 -32.52 -19.67
N GLY A 527 -10.51 -33.47 -20.32
CA GLY A 527 -9.91 -34.28 -21.37
C GLY A 527 -8.71 -35.07 -20.85
N SER A 528 -7.52 -34.83 -21.41
CA SER A 528 -6.26 -35.43 -20.97
C SER A 528 -5.44 -34.56 -20.02
N VAL A 529 -5.91 -33.35 -19.69
CA VAL A 529 -5.19 -32.38 -18.86
C VAL A 529 -5.71 -32.43 -17.43
N ARG A 530 -4.79 -32.36 -16.47
CA ARG A 530 -5.09 -32.17 -15.05
C ARG A 530 -4.89 -30.71 -14.68
N LEU A 531 -5.88 -30.12 -14.03
CA LEU A 531 -5.90 -28.73 -13.64
C LEU A 531 -5.91 -28.59 -12.12
N ASN A 532 -5.23 -27.58 -11.61
CA ASN A 532 -5.35 -27.12 -10.24
C ASN A 532 -6.82 -26.86 -9.90
N ASN A 533 -7.26 -27.31 -8.73
CA ASN A 533 -8.64 -27.19 -8.27
C ASN A 533 -8.74 -26.57 -6.87
N ASP A 534 -7.80 -25.68 -6.55
CA ASP A 534 -7.84 -24.92 -5.30
C ASP A 534 -9.01 -23.95 -5.26
N VAL A 535 -9.47 -23.62 -4.06
CA VAL A 535 -10.58 -22.69 -3.81
C VAL A 535 -10.12 -21.65 -2.79
N LEU A 536 -10.58 -20.40 -2.90
CA LEU A 536 -10.10 -19.32 -2.04
C LEU A 536 -10.41 -19.58 -0.56
N SER A 537 -11.55 -20.21 -0.29
CA SER A 537 -11.99 -20.52 1.08
C SER A 537 -11.04 -21.45 1.85
N CYS A 538 -10.22 -22.23 1.15
CA CYS A 538 -9.23 -23.14 1.74
C CYS A 538 -7.98 -22.41 2.28
N PHE A 539 -7.73 -21.19 1.80
CA PHE A 539 -6.66 -20.32 2.30
C PHE A 539 -7.11 -19.40 3.43
N LEU A 540 -8.40 -19.39 3.79
CA LEU A 540 -8.88 -18.56 4.91
C LEU A 540 -8.24 -19.00 6.24
N ARG A 541 -7.90 -18.02 7.06
CA ARG A 541 -7.31 -18.19 8.39
C ARG A 541 -7.99 -17.29 9.41
N ASN A 542 -7.77 -17.55 10.69
CA ASN A 542 -8.21 -16.69 11.80
C ASN A 542 -9.72 -16.38 11.82
N GLY A 543 -10.55 -17.32 11.35
CA GLY A 543 -12.00 -17.14 11.30
C GLY A 543 -12.48 -16.19 10.19
N ALA A 544 -11.61 -15.81 9.26
CA ALA A 544 -11.98 -15.06 8.07
C ALA A 544 -12.98 -15.84 7.20
N THR A 545 -13.81 -15.10 6.48
CA THR A 545 -14.79 -15.58 5.51
C THR A 545 -14.57 -14.86 4.18
N LEU A 546 -15.09 -15.39 3.07
CA LEU A 546 -15.02 -14.69 1.78
C LEU A 546 -15.65 -13.29 1.85
N ASP A 547 -16.70 -13.13 2.66
CA ASP A 547 -17.35 -11.84 2.88
C ASP A 547 -16.45 -10.86 3.67
N SER A 548 -15.64 -11.34 4.61
CA SER A 548 -14.69 -10.46 5.32
C SER A 548 -13.55 -9.98 4.43
N LEU A 549 -13.24 -10.69 3.33
CA LEU A 549 -12.21 -10.27 2.37
C LEU A 549 -12.68 -9.13 1.44
N THR A 550 -13.98 -8.83 1.43
CA THR A 550 -14.59 -7.80 0.56
C THR A 550 -15.14 -6.62 1.35
N ARG A 551 -14.82 -6.52 2.65
CA ARG A 551 -15.30 -5.47 3.57
C ARG A 551 -14.14 -4.64 4.13
N THR A 552 -14.43 -3.57 4.85
CA THR A 552 -13.41 -2.79 5.57
C THR A 552 -12.79 -3.60 6.72
N GLY A 553 -11.51 -3.37 7.03
CA GLY A 553 -10.80 -4.06 8.12
C GLY A 553 -10.11 -5.35 7.70
N VAL A 554 -9.86 -5.53 6.41
CA VAL A 554 -9.09 -6.64 5.85
C VAL A 554 -7.63 -6.55 6.31
N SER A 555 -7.01 -7.70 6.57
CA SER A 555 -5.59 -7.77 6.94
C SER A 555 -4.89 -8.99 6.37
N ALA A 556 -3.56 -8.90 6.28
CA ALA A 556 -2.66 -9.94 5.80
C ALA A 556 -2.71 -11.26 6.59
N THR A 557 -3.39 -11.27 7.74
CA THR A 557 -3.58 -12.48 8.57
C THR A 557 -4.82 -13.28 8.17
N MET A 558 -5.66 -12.78 7.27
CA MET A 558 -6.91 -13.42 6.88
C MET A 558 -6.71 -14.54 5.86
N LEU A 559 -5.63 -14.49 5.08
CA LEU A 559 -5.24 -15.53 4.13
C LEU A 559 -3.92 -16.18 4.55
N ALA A 560 -3.80 -17.46 4.23
CA ALA A 560 -2.58 -18.21 4.40
C ALA A 560 -1.54 -17.80 3.33
N PRO A 561 -0.22 -17.75 3.65
CA PRO A 561 0.84 -17.43 2.71
C PRO A 561 0.79 -18.22 1.41
N GLU A 562 0.40 -19.49 1.47
CA GLU A 562 0.38 -20.41 0.33
C GLU A 562 -0.63 -20.00 -0.76
N VAL A 563 -1.53 -19.03 -0.50
CA VAL A 563 -2.47 -18.52 -1.51
C VAL A 563 -1.75 -17.94 -2.72
N VAL A 564 -0.55 -17.38 -2.53
CA VAL A 564 0.21 -16.76 -3.63
C VAL A 564 0.86 -17.77 -4.57
N ASP A 565 1.01 -19.02 -4.12
CA ASP A 565 1.58 -20.10 -4.93
C ASP A 565 0.53 -20.79 -5.80
N SER A 566 -0.76 -20.48 -5.59
CA SER A 566 -1.83 -21.06 -6.37
C SER A 566 -1.88 -20.43 -7.78
N PRO A 567 -1.86 -21.23 -8.87
CA PRO A 567 -1.98 -20.70 -10.23
C PRO A 567 -3.36 -20.08 -10.52
N ARG A 568 -4.28 -20.14 -9.56
CA ARG A 568 -5.61 -19.52 -9.58
C ARG A 568 -5.59 -18.09 -9.05
N LEU A 569 -4.55 -17.66 -8.34
CA LEU A 569 -4.40 -16.26 -7.99
C LEU A 569 -3.95 -15.48 -9.24
N VAL A 570 -4.65 -14.39 -9.52
CA VAL A 570 -4.40 -13.53 -10.68
C VAL A 570 -4.55 -12.07 -10.28
N TRP A 571 -3.90 -11.17 -11.02
CA TRP A 571 -4.05 -9.74 -10.84
C TRP A 571 -4.76 -9.10 -12.02
N LEU A 572 -5.66 -8.19 -11.69
CA LEU A 572 -6.59 -7.59 -12.63
C LEU A 572 -6.49 -6.07 -12.55
N PRO A 573 -6.12 -5.37 -13.63
CA PRO A 573 -6.22 -3.91 -13.69
C PRO A 573 -7.66 -3.46 -13.54
N VAL A 574 -7.87 -2.42 -12.74
CA VAL A 574 -9.15 -1.73 -12.57
C VAL A 574 -9.14 -0.44 -13.40
N VAL A 575 -10.22 -0.19 -14.11
CA VAL A 575 -10.44 0.97 -14.99
C VAL A 575 -11.83 1.55 -14.72
N TYR A 576 -12.09 2.79 -15.15
CA TYR A 576 -13.44 3.35 -15.03
C TYR A 576 -14.46 2.54 -15.84
N ALA A 577 -15.64 2.29 -15.27
CA ALA A 577 -16.76 1.73 -16.02
C ALA A 577 -17.15 2.66 -17.20
N THR A 578 -16.94 2.18 -18.42
CA THR A 578 -17.38 2.85 -19.66
C THR A 578 -17.96 1.85 -20.66
N ASP A 579 -18.92 2.32 -21.45
CA ASP A 579 -19.49 1.62 -22.61
C ASP A 579 -18.50 1.53 -23.80
N ARG A 580 -17.28 2.08 -23.68
CA ARG A 580 -16.32 2.28 -24.77
C ARG A 580 -14.93 1.71 -24.52
N ALA A 581 -14.77 0.77 -23.60
CA ALA A 581 -13.50 0.05 -23.41
C ALA A 581 -12.88 -0.50 -24.71
N GLN A 582 -13.74 -0.86 -25.66
CA GLN A 582 -13.37 -1.39 -26.98
C GLN A 582 -12.78 -0.37 -27.96
N LYS A 583 -12.86 0.94 -27.69
CA LYS A 583 -12.55 1.96 -28.71
C LYS A 583 -11.35 2.84 -28.38
N ARG A 584 -10.98 2.94 -27.11
CA ARG A 584 -9.95 3.88 -26.63
C ARG A 584 -9.21 3.31 -25.43
N PHE A 585 -7.96 3.74 -25.28
CA PHE A 585 -7.15 3.40 -24.12
C PHE A 585 -7.73 4.01 -22.85
N GLN A 586 -7.78 3.22 -21.79
CA GLN A 586 -8.31 3.58 -20.48
C GLN A 586 -7.19 3.63 -19.45
N PRO A 587 -7.19 4.62 -18.54
CA PRO A 587 -6.20 4.71 -17.48
C PRO A 587 -6.42 3.59 -16.47
N ILE A 588 -5.35 2.88 -16.13
CA ILE A 588 -5.36 1.90 -15.03
C ILE A 588 -5.44 2.67 -13.71
N LEU A 589 -6.43 2.37 -12.88
CA LEU A 589 -6.64 3.04 -11.60
C LEU A 589 -5.90 2.34 -10.45
N ASP A 590 -5.99 1.02 -10.43
CA ASP A 590 -5.33 0.17 -9.45
C ASP A 590 -5.25 -1.26 -10.01
N PHE A 591 -4.58 -2.15 -9.29
CA PHE A 591 -4.65 -3.58 -9.50
C PHE A 591 -5.29 -4.23 -8.27
N VAL A 592 -6.15 -5.20 -8.53
CA VAL A 592 -6.78 -6.01 -7.48
C VAL A 592 -6.52 -7.49 -7.70
N PRO A 593 -6.33 -8.26 -6.63
CA PRO A 593 -6.20 -9.70 -6.73
C PRO A 593 -7.58 -10.32 -6.97
N GLY A 594 -7.61 -11.27 -7.89
CA GLY A 594 -8.72 -12.17 -8.13
C GLY A 594 -8.27 -13.61 -7.91
N PHE A 595 -9.16 -14.43 -7.37
CA PHE A 595 -8.96 -15.87 -7.33
C PHE A 595 -9.91 -16.54 -8.32
N LEU A 596 -9.38 -17.34 -9.25
CA LEU A 596 -10.19 -18.06 -10.23
C LEU A 596 -11.01 -19.13 -9.51
N THR A 597 -12.27 -18.82 -9.23
CA THR A 597 -13.23 -19.69 -8.55
C THR A 597 -14.63 -19.14 -8.72
N ASP A 598 -15.63 -20.01 -8.58
CA ASP A 598 -17.05 -19.65 -8.52
C ASP A 598 -17.62 -19.72 -7.10
N GLU A 599 -16.76 -19.74 -6.10
CA GLU A 599 -17.18 -19.46 -4.74
C GLU A 599 -17.83 -18.08 -4.64
N THR A 600 -18.84 -18.00 -3.79
CA THR A 600 -19.46 -16.72 -3.41
C THR A 600 -19.49 -16.65 -1.89
N GLN A 601 -19.90 -15.49 -1.35
CA GLN A 601 -20.06 -15.33 0.11
C GLN A 601 -21.03 -16.36 0.73
N SER A 602 -21.90 -16.98 -0.08
CA SER A 602 -22.93 -17.91 0.38
C SER A 602 -22.84 -19.33 -0.21
N SER A 603 -21.99 -19.55 -1.21
CA SER A 603 -21.98 -20.80 -1.98
C SER A 603 -20.56 -21.32 -2.20
N ALA A 604 -20.37 -22.62 -2.00
CA ALA A 604 -19.12 -23.31 -2.29
C ALA A 604 -18.87 -23.45 -3.80
N ALA A 605 -17.61 -23.70 -4.18
CA ALA A 605 -17.21 -23.88 -5.55
C ALA A 605 -17.95 -25.03 -6.24
N SER A 606 -18.30 -24.86 -7.52
CA SER A 606 -18.86 -25.96 -8.32
C SER A 606 -17.80 -27.01 -8.69
N ALA A 607 -18.24 -28.03 -9.41
CA ALA A 607 -17.34 -29.03 -10.00
C ALA A 607 -16.35 -28.42 -11.01
N SER A 608 -16.77 -27.36 -11.72
CA SER A 608 -15.91 -26.61 -12.66
C SER A 608 -15.03 -25.56 -11.99
N ASN A 609 -15.32 -25.20 -10.73
CA ASN A 609 -14.55 -24.25 -9.93
C ASN A 609 -14.18 -22.98 -10.71
N GLY A 610 -15.20 -22.30 -11.24
CA GLY A 610 -15.04 -21.05 -11.99
C GLY A 610 -14.65 -21.17 -13.46
N LEU A 611 -14.53 -22.38 -14.02
CA LEU A 611 -14.23 -22.58 -15.44
C LEU A 611 -15.31 -23.45 -16.13
N ALA A 612 -16.40 -22.82 -16.59
CA ALA A 612 -17.46 -23.52 -17.30
C ALA A 612 -17.03 -23.81 -18.74
N ILE A 613 -16.75 -25.07 -19.07
CA ILE A 613 -16.22 -25.50 -20.38
C ILE A 613 -17.33 -26.15 -21.21
N ASN A 614 -17.34 -25.85 -22.52
CA ASN A 614 -18.14 -26.55 -23.52
C ASN A 614 -17.26 -26.93 -24.72
N GLY A 615 -16.89 -28.21 -24.80
CA GLY A 615 -15.93 -28.69 -25.81
C GLY A 615 -14.56 -28.05 -25.61
N ASN A 616 -14.01 -27.45 -26.66
CA ASN A 616 -12.71 -26.76 -26.64
C ASN A 616 -12.88 -25.24 -26.46
N SER A 617 -13.88 -24.83 -25.68
CA SER A 617 -14.20 -23.42 -25.46
C SER A 617 -14.64 -23.21 -24.02
N VAL A 618 -14.19 -22.12 -23.41
CA VAL A 618 -14.70 -21.66 -22.12
C VAL A 618 -15.97 -20.85 -22.37
N LYS A 619 -17.09 -21.28 -21.78
CA LYS A 619 -18.38 -20.58 -21.83
C LYS A 619 -18.44 -19.43 -20.82
N ALA A 620 -17.96 -19.68 -19.61
CA ALA A 620 -17.91 -18.67 -18.56
C ALA A 620 -16.68 -18.86 -17.69
N LEU A 621 -16.06 -17.74 -17.33
CA LEU A 621 -14.99 -17.65 -16.36
C LEU A 621 -15.52 -16.89 -15.14
N GLN A 622 -15.31 -17.42 -13.94
CA GLN A 622 -15.66 -16.77 -12.69
C GLN A 622 -14.43 -16.54 -11.84
N VAL A 623 -14.41 -15.38 -11.20
CA VAL A 623 -13.33 -14.89 -10.36
C VAL A 623 -13.93 -14.36 -9.07
N PHE A 624 -13.28 -14.57 -7.94
CA PHE A 624 -13.60 -13.89 -6.70
C PHE A 624 -12.55 -12.82 -6.46
N VAL A 625 -12.94 -11.55 -6.59
CA VAL A 625 -12.04 -10.40 -6.38
C VAL A 625 -12.09 -10.00 -4.91
N PHE A 626 -10.95 -9.67 -4.32
CA PHE A 626 -10.88 -9.33 -2.89
C PHE A 626 -9.87 -8.22 -2.61
N ASP A 627 -9.90 -7.68 -1.41
CA ASP A 627 -9.01 -6.58 -1.02
C ASP A 627 -7.56 -7.07 -0.92
N LYS A 628 -6.64 -6.39 -1.62
CA LYS A 628 -5.21 -6.72 -1.65
C LYS A 628 -4.55 -6.72 -0.27
N ALA A 629 -5.11 -6.02 0.71
CA ALA A 629 -4.65 -6.07 2.10
C ALA A 629 -4.80 -7.47 2.73
N ALA A 630 -5.62 -8.36 2.15
CA ALA A 630 -5.76 -9.73 2.62
C ALA A 630 -4.55 -10.59 2.28
N LEU A 631 -3.82 -10.22 1.23
CA LEU A 631 -2.65 -10.98 0.82
C LEU A 631 -1.57 -10.85 1.89
N PRO A 632 -0.98 -11.97 2.32
CA PRO A 632 0.16 -11.97 3.21
C PRO A 632 1.35 -11.38 2.47
N VAL A 633 1.54 -10.07 2.62
CA VAL A 633 2.80 -9.38 2.30
C VAL A 633 3.81 -9.71 3.38
N ASP A 634 4.34 -10.94 3.33
CA ASP A 634 5.46 -11.32 4.17
C ASP A 634 6.80 -10.93 3.47
N ALA A 635 7.86 -10.78 4.27
CA ALA A 635 9.20 -10.41 3.76
C ALA A 635 9.84 -11.50 2.85
N GLN A 636 9.30 -12.71 2.85
CA GLN A 636 9.63 -13.89 2.05
C GLN A 636 8.59 -14.22 0.94
N ALA A 637 7.53 -13.41 0.76
CA ALA A 637 6.44 -13.74 -0.14
C ALA A 637 6.92 -13.68 -1.60
N PRO A 638 6.81 -14.75 -2.41
CA PRO A 638 7.51 -14.86 -3.69
C PRO A 638 7.07 -13.88 -4.80
N THR A 639 6.05 -13.04 -4.61
CA THR A 639 5.38 -12.33 -5.73
C THR A 639 5.31 -10.81 -5.66
N VAL A 640 6.24 -10.15 -4.96
CA VAL A 640 6.45 -8.70 -5.13
C VAL A 640 7.68 -8.46 -6.01
N ALA A 641 7.44 -8.37 -7.32
CA ALA A 641 8.44 -8.01 -8.32
C ALA A 641 8.66 -6.50 -8.29
N TYR A 642 9.89 -6.07 -8.05
CA TYR A 642 10.26 -4.67 -8.05
C TYR A 642 10.60 -4.19 -9.48
N ASP A 643 10.18 -2.95 -9.81
CA ASP A 643 10.55 -2.24 -11.05
C ASP A 643 11.46 -1.05 -10.74
N ALA A 644 12.70 -1.04 -11.26
CA ALA A 644 13.61 0.10 -11.06
C ALA A 644 13.39 1.27 -11.99
N ASP A 645 12.50 1.13 -12.97
CA ASP A 645 12.16 2.23 -13.87
C ASP A 645 11.09 3.15 -13.25
N LEU A 646 10.48 2.74 -12.12
CA LEU A 646 9.44 3.50 -11.40
C LEU A 646 9.94 4.42 -10.28
N GLY A 647 11.25 4.54 -10.07
CA GLY A 647 11.81 5.43 -9.05
C GLY A 647 11.68 4.90 -7.61
N PRO A 648 12.29 5.57 -6.63
CA PRO A 648 12.83 4.91 -5.44
C PRO A 648 11.77 4.50 -4.42
N SER A 649 11.81 3.23 -4.01
CA SER A 649 11.25 2.79 -2.74
C SER A 649 12.03 3.45 -1.60
N ILE A 650 11.38 4.38 -0.89
CA ILE A 650 11.98 5.08 0.25
C ILE A 650 11.87 4.21 1.50
N VAL A 651 12.93 3.47 1.83
CA VAL A 651 13.23 3.11 3.23
C VAL A 651 14.32 4.05 3.69
N ARG A 652 13.94 5.09 4.44
CA ARG A 652 14.89 6.02 5.04
C ARG A 652 14.93 5.79 6.54
N LEU A 653 15.82 4.90 6.98
CA LEU A 653 16.33 4.97 8.36
C LEU A 653 17.37 6.10 8.39
N VAL A 654 16.99 7.22 9.02
CA VAL A 654 17.97 8.23 9.42
C VAL A 654 18.54 7.75 10.75
N GLY A 655 19.74 7.16 10.67
CA GLY A 655 20.59 6.91 11.84
C GLY A 655 21.24 8.18 12.35
#